data_AF-A0A829QP06-F1
#
_entry.id   AF-A0A829QP06-F1
#
_cell.length_a   1.000
_cell.length_b   1.000
_cell.length_c   1.000
_cell.angle_alpha   90.00
_cell.angle_beta   90.00
_cell.angle_gamma   90.00
#
_symmetry.space_group_name_H-M   'P 1'
#
loop_
_entity.id
_entity.type
_entity.pdbx_description
1 polymer ?
#
loop_
_entity_poly.entity_id
_entity_poly.type
_entity_poly.pdbx_seq_one_letter_code
_entity_poly.pdbx_strand_id
1 'polypeptide(L)'
;MLIERAITSRRLTPAALATITAAFTLGIQPTGLIAVAALLAGGRPILRIIVTKHRQVGTWPLVAPMLAAGTVILPVVFSDQTLATVFEATRIRTAIGPSQAWYTDNLRYYYMFLPTVDGSVSRRFGFLLIAACLFIAMFILLRRKRVPGVARGPAWRVLGVVFGTIFFLMFAPTKWVHHFGLFAALGAAVAALATVLVSPQVLRWSRNRMAVVATVLFVLALSWASAAGWWYVSSFGIPFNSSMPKIAGISVSTIFFALFALAVGYAAWLHFSPRREDNRITRSITSAPVAWAAGFMVLTSICQLAIGVARQYPSYSNGWANIRELAGGCGLADDVLVEPDANAGFLPAIGEQETGALGPLGGSAPSGFTADGVPDKIVAESIRMNDSRPGTDYDWDSKDRNTTPGVNGSTVRLPYGLDPARVPIVGSYRVGPQQQAKVTSDWYRLPARDAAHPLIVVTAAGTIAAKNVKGELSGQTLQLEYGTAGPDGAFSPLGRLTPYDLGPAPSWRNLRFARSDIPETATAVRIVAIDGSLTPGDWLAFAPPRVPELKSLQEYVGSTRPVLLDWTVGLVFPCQHPMLHQYGITEVPEFRITPDYDQKRKDTDTWQDGENGGLLGITDLLLRAHVMPTYLSKDWGRDWGSLRKLDTIVDAQPAQIEYGSQVHSGLWKPNQIRIKP
;
A
#
# COMPACT_ATOMS: atom_id res chain seq x y z
N MET A 1 16.45 -8.01 -29.19
CA MET A 1 16.76 -9.23 -29.97
C MET A 1 16.54 -9.06 -31.48
N LEU A 2 15.40 -8.53 -31.94
CA LEU A 2 15.13 -8.32 -33.38
C LEU A 2 16.23 -7.54 -34.11
N ILE A 3 16.74 -6.46 -33.49
CA ILE A 3 17.88 -5.70 -34.00
C ILE A 3 19.15 -6.55 -34.12
N GLU A 4 19.47 -7.39 -33.13
CA GLU A 4 20.62 -8.31 -33.22
C GLU A 4 20.47 -9.27 -34.40
N ARG A 5 19.25 -9.80 -34.62
CA ARG A 5 18.94 -10.67 -35.76
C ARG A 5 19.09 -9.94 -37.10
N ALA A 6 18.69 -8.67 -37.18
CA ALA A 6 18.92 -7.84 -38.36
C ALA A 6 20.43 -7.65 -38.63
N ILE A 7 21.22 -7.42 -37.58
CA ILE A 7 22.67 -7.22 -37.67
C ILE A 7 23.37 -8.49 -38.16
N THR A 8 23.06 -9.65 -37.58
CA THR A 8 23.70 -10.92 -37.94
C THR A 8 23.30 -11.41 -39.33
N SER A 9 22.02 -11.31 -39.68
CA SER A 9 21.52 -11.76 -41.00
C SER A 9 21.71 -10.73 -42.12
N ARG A 10 22.12 -9.49 -41.80
CA ARG A 10 22.18 -8.34 -42.73
C ARG A 10 20.85 -8.10 -43.46
N ARG A 11 19.73 -8.40 -42.83
CA ARG A 11 18.37 -8.18 -43.36
C ARG A 11 17.70 -7.02 -42.64
N LEU A 12 16.90 -6.24 -43.37
CA LEU A 12 16.20 -5.07 -42.83
C LEU A 12 14.80 -5.38 -42.31
N THR A 13 14.17 -6.49 -42.72
CA THR A 13 12.85 -6.91 -42.21
C THR A 13 12.83 -7.04 -40.68
N PRO A 14 13.81 -7.70 -40.01
CA PRO A 14 13.79 -7.77 -38.55
C PRO A 14 14.01 -6.40 -37.89
N ALA A 15 14.68 -5.46 -38.57
CA ALA A 15 14.81 -4.09 -38.08
C ALA A 15 13.50 -3.30 -38.23
N ALA A 16 12.76 -3.49 -39.32
CA ALA A 16 11.41 -2.92 -39.47
C ALA A 16 10.44 -3.46 -38.41
N LEU A 17 10.45 -4.78 -38.16
CA LEU A 17 9.68 -5.38 -37.06
C LEU A 17 10.10 -4.83 -35.70
N ALA A 18 11.40 -4.61 -35.46
CA ALA A 18 11.87 -3.98 -34.24
C ALA A 18 11.34 -2.55 -34.07
N THR A 19 11.26 -1.78 -35.16
CA THR A 19 10.66 -0.44 -35.17
C THR A 19 9.19 -0.48 -34.82
N ILE A 20 8.41 -1.43 -35.37
CA ILE A 20 7.00 -1.64 -35.00
C ILE A 20 6.91 -1.96 -33.50
N THR A 21 7.66 -2.96 -33.02
CA THR A 21 7.63 -3.33 -31.59
C THR A 21 7.96 -2.13 -30.71
N ALA A 22 8.96 -1.32 -31.05
CA ALA A 22 9.33 -0.15 -30.27
C ALA A 22 8.26 0.94 -30.27
N ALA A 23 7.61 1.19 -31.42
CA ALA A 23 6.51 2.14 -31.52
C ALA A 23 5.31 1.72 -30.65
N PHE A 24 4.94 0.43 -30.70
CA PHE A 24 3.88 -0.11 -29.85
C PHE A 24 4.26 -0.07 -28.36
N THR A 25 5.49 -0.42 -27.99
CA THR A 25 5.95 -0.32 -26.60
C THR A 25 5.92 1.12 -26.09
N LEU A 26 6.27 2.11 -26.91
CA LEU A 26 6.18 3.53 -26.56
C LEU A 26 4.71 3.97 -26.35
N GLY A 27 3.77 3.40 -27.13
CA GLY A 27 2.34 3.68 -26.99
C GLY A 27 1.70 3.12 -25.72
N ILE A 28 2.34 2.17 -25.02
CA ILE A 28 1.79 1.58 -23.78
C ILE A 28 1.93 2.53 -22.60
N GLN A 29 3.10 3.14 -22.40
CA GLN A 29 3.37 4.01 -21.25
C GLN A 29 4.51 4.99 -21.57
N PRO A 30 4.57 6.19 -20.95
CA PRO A 30 5.68 7.12 -21.13
C PRO A 30 7.07 6.55 -20.80
N THR A 31 7.17 5.50 -19.99
CA THR A 31 8.43 4.80 -19.73
C THR A 31 8.87 3.84 -20.84
N GLY A 32 8.02 3.63 -21.86
CA GLY A 32 8.30 2.84 -23.06
C GLY A 32 9.45 3.38 -23.94
N LEU A 33 10.00 4.57 -23.63
CA LEU A 33 11.20 5.12 -24.27
C LEU A 33 12.42 4.17 -24.19
N ILE A 34 12.42 3.18 -23.29
CA ILE A 34 13.40 2.10 -23.28
C ILE A 34 13.55 1.39 -24.63
N ALA A 35 12.46 1.21 -25.37
CA ALA A 35 12.51 0.55 -26.66
C ALA A 35 13.29 1.40 -27.69
N VAL A 36 13.24 2.73 -27.55
CA VAL A 36 14.03 3.68 -28.35
C VAL A 36 15.52 3.53 -28.04
N ALA A 37 15.92 3.35 -26.78
CA ALA A 37 17.32 3.05 -26.43
C ALA A 37 17.83 1.79 -27.13
N ALA A 38 16.99 0.75 -27.23
CA ALA A 38 17.35 -0.48 -27.93
C ALA A 38 17.57 -0.29 -29.44
N LEU A 39 16.74 0.53 -30.10
CA LEU A 39 16.92 0.91 -31.50
C LEU A 39 18.19 1.73 -31.70
N LEU A 40 18.42 2.75 -30.86
CA LEU A 40 19.58 3.64 -30.95
C LEU A 40 20.90 2.91 -30.72
N ALA A 41 20.96 1.98 -29.76
CA ALA A 41 22.13 1.14 -29.53
C ALA A 41 22.51 0.31 -30.77
N GLY A 42 21.52 -0.08 -31.58
CA GLY A 42 21.70 -0.76 -32.86
C GLY A 42 21.81 0.16 -34.09
N GLY A 43 21.72 1.47 -33.93
CA GLY A 43 21.57 2.41 -35.06
C GLY A 43 22.74 2.35 -36.04
N ARG A 44 23.99 2.41 -35.54
CA ARG A 44 25.19 2.38 -36.40
C ARG A 44 25.30 1.10 -37.25
N PRO A 45 25.18 -0.13 -36.73
CA PRO A 45 25.25 -1.32 -37.57
C PRO A 45 24.05 -1.46 -38.53
N ILE A 46 22.85 -1.00 -38.15
CA ILE A 46 21.71 -0.95 -39.08
C ILE A 46 21.97 0.03 -40.22
N LEU A 47 22.48 1.23 -39.93
CA LEU A 47 22.83 2.23 -40.94
C LEU A 47 23.86 1.70 -41.93
N ARG A 48 24.85 0.92 -41.47
CA ARG A 48 25.79 0.23 -42.37
C ARG A 48 25.09 -0.74 -43.32
N ILE A 49 24.11 -1.52 -42.83
CA ILE A 49 23.33 -2.43 -43.68
C ILE A 49 22.53 -1.63 -44.73
N ILE A 50 21.92 -0.51 -44.33
CA ILE A 50 21.19 0.38 -45.24
C ILE A 50 22.14 0.94 -46.31
N VAL A 51 23.29 1.48 -45.93
CA VAL A 51 24.28 2.02 -46.88
C VAL A 51 24.79 0.96 -47.85
N THR A 52 25.01 -0.28 -47.37
CA THR A 52 25.41 -1.39 -48.27
C THR A 52 24.29 -1.75 -49.24
N LYS A 53 23.03 -1.84 -48.78
CA LYS A 53 21.88 -2.21 -49.63
C LYS A 53 21.42 -1.08 -50.55
N HIS A 54 21.67 0.17 -50.18
CA HIS A 54 21.33 1.34 -50.98
C HIS A 54 21.92 1.26 -52.40
N ARG A 55 23.14 0.73 -52.54
CA ARG A 55 23.78 0.53 -53.85
C ARG A 55 23.07 -0.48 -54.77
N GLN A 56 22.19 -1.32 -54.23
CA GLN A 56 21.48 -2.36 -54.97
C GLN A 56 20.05 -1.96 -55.34
N VAL A 57 19.35 -1.28 -54.44
CA VAL A 57 17.90 -1.00 -54.58
C VAL A 57 17.53 0.48 -54.39
N GLY A 58 18.51 1.36 -54.21
CA GLY A 58 18.28 2.78 -53.91
C GLY A 58 17.85 3.05 -52.46
N THR A 59 17.60 4.32 -52.13
CA THR A 59 17.24 4.75 -50.76
C THR A 59 15.77 4.51 -50.43
N TRP A 60 14.88 4.82 -51.37
CA TRP A 60 13.46 4.92 -51.08
C TRP A 60 12.79 3.59 -50.75
N PRO A 61 13.09 2.48 -51.45
CA PRO A 61 12.62 1.15 -51.08
C PRO A 61 13.13 0.65 -49.71
N LEU A 62 14.15 1.29 -49.14
CA LEU A 62 14.70 0.92 -47.82
C LEU A 62 14.10 1.77 -46.69
N VAL A 63 13.91 3.06 -46.92
CA VAL A 63 13.43 4.02 -45.91
C VAL A 63 11.91 4.03 -45.81
N ALA A 64 11.19 3.94 -46.93
CA ALA A 64 9.72 4.01 -46.92
C ALA A 64 9.08 2.89 -46.07
N PRO A 65 9.49 1.60 -46.14
CA PRO A 65 8.95 0.58 -45.25
C PRO A 65 9.30 0.81 -43.77
N MET A 66 10.46 1.41 -43.47
CA MET A 66 10.86 1.73 -42.09
C MET A 66 10.01 2.87 -41.52
N LEU A 67 9.71 3.90 -42.33
CA LEU A 67 8.83 4.99 -41.94
C LEU A 67 7.40 4.50 -41.75
N ALA A 68 6.89 3.67 -42.66
CA ALA A 68 5.58 3.03 -42.52
C ALA A 68 5.51 2.18 -41.25
N ALA A 69 6.53 1.36 -40.98
CA ALA A 69 6.65 0.58 -39.76
C ALA A 69 6.67 1.43 -38.47
N GLY A 70 7.29 2.62 -38.50
CA GLY A 70 7.32 3.51 -37.34
C GLY A 70 6.04 4.32 -37.10
N THR A 71 5.24 4.54 -38.15
CA THR A 71 4.03 5.38 -38.10
C THR A 71 2.73 4.59 -37.99
N VAL A 72 2.78 3.27 -38.17
CA VAL A 72 1.60 2.38 -38.04
C VAL A 72 0.97 2.36 -36.64
N ILE A 73 1.64 2.90 -35.62
CA ILE A 73 1.06 3.09 -34.28
C ILE A 73 0.00 4.20 -34.25
N LEU A 74 0.05 5.17 -35.17
CA LEU A 74 -0.85 6.32 -35.16
C LEU A 74 -2.32 5.92 -35.37
N PRO A 75 -2.69 5.03 -36.31
CA PRO A 75 -4.05 4.51 -36.40
C PRO A 75 -4.56 3.80 -35.15
N VAL A 76 -3.67 3.24 -34.33
CA VAL A 76 -4.04 2.58 -33.06
C VAL A 76 -4.25 3.61 -31.95
N VAL A 77 -3.40 4.63 -31.89
CA VAL A 77 -3.50 5.72 -30.90
C VAL A 77 -4.72 6.62 -31.16
N PHE A 78 -4.98 6.92 -32.42
CA PHE A 78 -6.08 7.79 -32.86
C PHE A 78 -7.25 6.99 -33.46
N SER A 79 -7.45 5.75 -32.99
CA SER A 79 -8.56 4.88 -33.45
C SER A 79 -9.93 5.41 -33.04
N ASP A 80 -9.99 6.10 -31.90
CA ASP A 80 -11.21 6.68 -31.32
C ASP A 80 -11.02 8.17 -30.99
N GLN A 81 -9.87 8.53 -30.43
CA GLN A 81 -9.58 9.90 -29.99
C GLN A 81 -8.98 10.73 -31.12
N THR A 82 -9.41 12.00 -31.22
CA THR A 82 -8.88 12.95 -32.20
C THR A 82 -7.61 13.65 -31.70
N LEU A 83 -6.90 14.34 -32.59
CA LEU A 83 -5.72 15.13 -32.22
C LEU A 83 -6.07 16.25 -31.24
N ALA A 84 -7.21 16.94 -31.45
CA ALA A 84 -7.69 17.98 -30.56
C ALA A 84 -7.97 17.44 -29.14
N THR A 85 -8.60 16.26 -29.03
CA THR A 85 -8.87 15.64 -27.73
C THR A 85 -7.60 15.21 -27.02
N VAL A 86 -6.64 14.62 -27.74
CA VAL A 86 -5.34 14.22 -27.16
C VAL A 86 -4.56 15.44 -26.65
N PHE A 87 -4.53 16.54 -27.40
CA PHE A 87 -3.87 17.77 -26.94
C PHE A 87 -4.53 18.37 -25.70
N GLU A 88 -5.85 18.37 -25.60
CA GLU A 88 -6.54 18.84 -24.40
C GLU A 88 -6.27 17.92 -23.21
N ALA A 89 -6.31 16.59 -23.39
CA ALA A 89 -5.98 15.63 -22.34
C ALA A 89 -4.53 15.79 -21.83
N THR A 90 -3.57 16.01 -22.73
CA THR A 90 -2.18 16.29 -22.36
C THR A 90 -2.06 17.61 -21.61
N ARG A 91 -2.73 18.68 -22.06
CA ARG A 91 -2.75 19.99 -21.38
C ARG A 91 -3.22 19.85 -19.94
N ILE A 92 -4.33 19.13 -19.71
CA ILE A 92 -4.91 18.93 -18.38
C ILE A 92 -3.93 18.18 -17.48
N ARG A 93 -3.40 17.03 -17.92
CA ARG A 93 -2.46 16.22 -17.13
C ARG A 93 -1.15 16.96 -16.83
N THR A 94 -0.67 17.79 -17.74
CA THR A 94 0.53 18.62 -17.53
C THR A 94 0.26 19.77 -16.56
N ALA A 95 -0.93 20.38 -16.61
CA ALA A 95 -1.27 21.55 -15.80
C ALA A 95 -1.67 21.20 -14.35
N ILE A 96 -2.33 20.05 -14.13
CA ILE A 96 -2.75 19.56 -12.81
C ILE A 96 -1.64 18.68 -12.19
N GLY A 97 -1.12 17.71 -12.95
CA GLY A 97 -0.02 16.86 -12.52
C GLY A 97 -0.44 15.56 -11.82
N PRO A 98 0.52 14.86 -11.17
CA PRO A 98 1.92 15.23 -11.00
C PRO A 98 2.75 15.14 -12.30
N SER A 99 3.45 16.22 -12.66
CA SER A 99 4.33 16.30 -13.85
C SER A 99 5.65 16.98 -13.49
N GLN A 100 6.68 16.16 -13.22
CA GLN A 100 8.00 16.58 -12.79
C GLN A 100 8.90 16.98 -13.96
N ALA A 101 9.77 17.97 -13.73
CA ALA A 101 10.78 18.37 -14.70
C ALA A 101 11.90 17.32 -14.84
N TRP A 102 12.67 17.40 -15.93
CA TRP A 102 13.73 16.44 -16.21
C TRP A 102 14.88 16.52 -15.19
N TYR A 103 15.18 17.71 -14.66
CA TYR A 103 16.28 17.94 -13.72
C TYR A 103 15.99 17.44 -12.29
N THR A 104 14.77 16.99 -12.00
CA THR A 104 14.39 16.41 -10.69
C THR A 104 14.40 14.87 -10.70
N ASP A 105 15.08 14.23 -11.66
CA ASP A 105 15.18 12.77 -11.69
C ASP A 105 15.91 12.17 -10.47
N ASN A 106 16.65 12.98 -9.72
CA ASN A 106 17.23 12.61 -8.41
C ASN A 106 16.17 12.10 -7.42
N LEU A 107 14.93 12.59 -7.49
CA LEU A 107 13.82 12.16 -6.63
C LEU A 107 13.56 10.64 -6.72
N ARG A 108 13.71 10.06 -7.91
CA ARG A 108 13.52 8.62 -8.13
C ARG A 108 14.44 7.77 -7.27
N TYR A 109 15.68 8.22 -7.12
CA TYR A 109 16.70 7.55 -6.31
C TYR A 109 16.54 7.88 -4.83
N TYR A 110 16.15 9.12 -4.50
CA TYR A 110 15.83 9.53 -3.13
C TYR A 110 14.73 8.65 -2.52
N TYR A 111 13.59 8.50 -3.21
CA TYR A 111 12.47 7.68 -2.73
C TYR A 111 12.85 6.21 -2.51
N MET A 112 13.78 5.67 -3.30
CA MET A 112 14.27 4.29 -3.15
C MET A 112 15.04 4.09 -1.83
N PHE A 113 15.72 5.12 -1.31
CA PHE A 113 16.52 5.04 -0.08
C PHE A 113 15.77 5.42 1.19
N LEU A 114 14.51 5.89 1.08
CA LEU A 114 13.67 6.11 2.25
C LEU A 114 13.30 4.77 2.91
N PRO A 115 13.20 4.71 4.25
CA PRO A 115 12.80 3.52 4.99
C PRO A 115 11.27 3.34 4.95
N THR A 116 10.70 3.28 3.74
CA THR A 116 9.27 3.09 3.47
C THR A 116 9.04 1.81 2.65
N VAL A 117 7.77 1.44 2.42
CA VAL A 117 7.41 0.29 1.57
C VAL A 117 7.88 0.48 0.12
N ASP A 118 7.88 1.72 -0.38
CA ASP A 118 8.40 2.02 -1.72
C ASP A 118 9.92 1.85 -1.87
N GLY A 119 10.65 2.01 -0.76
CA GLY A 119 12.08 1.76 -0.63
C GLY A 119 12.38 0.47 0.15
N SER A 120 11.54 -0.57 0.03
CA SER A 120 11.72 -1.83 0.76
C SER A 120 12.91 -2.65 0.27
N VAL A 121 13.30 -3.65 1.06
CA VAL A 121 14.46 -4.53 0.78
C VAL A 121 14.40 -5.13 -0.63
N SER A 122 13.24 -5.66 -1.05
CA SER A 122 13.07 -6.33 -2.34
C SER A 122 13.18 -5.35 -3.51
N ARG A 123 12.71 -4.11 -3.34
CA ARG A 123 12.75 -3.06 -4.38
C ARG A 123 14.15 -2.47 -4.58
N ARG A 124 14.91 -2.28 -3.49
CA ARG A 124 16.29 -1.78 -3.55
C ARG A 124 17.23 -2.75 -4.25
N PHE A 125 17.15 -4.03 -3.90
CA PHE A 125 18.10 -5.03 -4.35
C PHE A 125 18.16 -5.15 -5.88
N GLY A 126 17.00 -5.19 -6.54
CA GLY A 126 16.93 -5.35 -8.00
C GLY A 126 17.73 -4.29 -8.75
N PHE A 127 17.46 -3.01 -8.49
CA PHE A 127 18.14 -1.92 -9.17
C PHE A 127 19.62 -1.81 -8.78
N LEU A 128 19.94 -1.91 -7.49
CA LEU A 128 21.33 -1.78 -7.00
C LEU A 128 22.24 -2.88 -7.55
N LEU A 129 21.75 -4.12 -7.62
CA LEU A 129 22.52 -5.23 -8.19
C LEU A 129 22.76 -5.01 -9.69
N ILE A 130 21.75 -4.54 -10.43
CA ILE A 130 21.87 -4.25 -11.86
C ILE A 130 22.88 -3.12 -12.09
N ALA A 131 22.83 -2.05 -11.30
CA ALA A 131 23.79 -0.96 -11.37
C ALA A 131 25.22 -1.46 -11.09
N ALA A 132 25.42 -2.27 -10.05
CA ALA A 132 26.72 -2.87 -9.76
C ALA A 132 27.23 -3.73 -10.92
N CYS A 133 26.39 -4.62 -11.47
CA CYS A 133 26.74 -5.46 -12.61
C CYS A 133 27.06 -4.64 -13.87
N LEU A 134 26.31 -3.57 -14.12
CA LEU A 134 26.51 -2.64 -15.24
C LEU A 134 27.89 -2.00 -15.19
N PHE A 135 28.25 -1.39 -14.05
CA PHE A 135 29.54 -0.72 -13.89
C PHE A 135 30.70 -1.72 -13.89
N ILE A 136 30.58 -2.87 -13.24
CA ILE A 136 31.60 -3.93 -13.26
C ILE A 136 31.87 -4.40 -14.70
N ALA A 137 30.82 -4.74 -15.44
CA ALA A 137 30.94 -5.18 -16.83
C ALA A 137 31.57 -4.09 -17.72
N MET A 138 31.12 -2.84 -17.55
CA MET A 138 31.66 -1.68 -18.27
C MET A 138 33.17 -1.51 -18.01
N PHE A 139 33.61 -1.48 -16.75
CA PHE A 139 35.01 -1.27 -16.41
C PHE A 139 35.91 -2.39 -16.95
N ILE A 140 35.47 -3.65 -16.91
CA ILE A 140 36.23 -4.78 -17.45
C ILE A 140 36.35 -4.67 -18.97
N LEU A 141 35.25 -4.34 -19.68
CA LEU A 141 35.25 -4.21 -21.14
C LEU A 141 36.05 -3.00 -21.64
N LEU A 142 35.99 -1.86 -20.93
CA LEU A 142 36.83 -0.69 -21.21
C LEU A 142 38.31 -1.03 -21.08
N ARG A 143 38.69 -1.70 -19.99
CA ARG A 143 40.10 -2.00 -19.67
C ARG A 143 40.69 -3.07 -20.57
N ARG A 144 40.00 -4.20 -20.76
CA ARG A 144 40.58 -5.38 -21.43
C ARG A 144 40.46 -5.34 -22.96
N LYS A 145 39.65 -4.44 -23.53
CA LYS A 145 39.33 -4.29 -24.96
C LYS A 145 38.77 -5.55 -25.66
N ARG A 146 39.37 -6.73 -25.51
CA ARG A 146 38.86 -8.03 -25.98
C ARG A 146 38.90 -9.02 -24.82
N VAL A 147 37.78 -9.73 -24.62
CA VAL A 147 37.66 -10.80 -23.63
C VAL A 147 37.35 -12.09 -24.39
N PRO A 148 38.20 -13.12 -24.32
CA PRO A 148 37.93 -14.42 -24.93
C PRO A 148 36.58 -14.98 -24.46
N GLY A 149 35.79 -15.54 -25.38
CA GLY A 149 34.45 -16.08 -25.08
C GLY A 149 33.31 -15.06 -25.01
N VAL A 150 33.60 -13.74 -25.08
CA VAL A 150 32.56 -12.70 -25.05
C VAL A 150 32.54 -11.90 -26.36
N ALA A 151 31.42 -11.97 -27.08
CA ALA A 151 31.22 -11.18 -28.30
C ALA A 151 31.08 -9.68 -27.95
N ARG A 152 32.11 -8.90 -28.30
CA ARG A 152 32.19 -7.47 -27.97
C ARG A 152 30.99 -6.64 -28.44
N GLY A 153 30.52 -6.86 -29.67
CA GLY A 153 29.45 -6.05 -30.27
C GLY A 153 28.13 -6.10 -29.48
N PRO A 154 27.52 -7.28 -29.32
CA PRO A 154 26.30 -7.44 -28.53
C PRO A 154 26.47 -7.02 -27.06
N ALA A 155 27.61 -7.33 -26.45
CA ALA A 155 27.90 -6.94 -25.06
C ALA A 155 27.82 -5.41 -24.86
N TRP A 156 28.48 -4.64 -25.74
CA TRP A 156 28.41 -3.17 -25.68
C TRP A 156 27.03 -2.61 -25.98
N ARG A 157 26.27 -3.24 -26.88
CA ARG A 157 24.91 -2.79 -27.18
C ARG A 157 23.97 -3.01 -26.01
N VAL A 158 24.00 -4.16 -25.33
CA VAL A 158 23.18 -4.41 -24.13
C VAL A 158 23.51 -3.39 -23.03
N LEU A 159 24.79 -3.12 -22.75
CA LEU A 159 25.17 -2.06 -21.81
C LEU A 159 24.66 -0.68 -22.26
N GLY A 160 24.78 -0.37 -23.56
CA GLY A 160 24.26 0.86 -24.15
C GLY A 160 22.74 1.01 -24.03
N VAL A 161 21.98 -0.08 -24.13
CA VAL A 161 20.53 -0.05 -23.90
C VAL A 161 20.24 0.33 -22.44
N VAL A 162 20.93 -0.28 -21.47
CA VAL A 162 20.70 0.04 -20.05
C VAL A 162 21.08 1.49 -19.72
N PHE A 163 22.24 1.99 -20.18
CA PHE A 163 22.59 3.41 -20.02
C PHE A 163 21.62 4.35 -20.71
N GLY A 164 21.22 4.03 -21.95
CA GLY A 164 20.23 4.80 -22.68
C GLY A 164 18.87 4.82 -21.97
N THR A 165 18.48 3.70 -21.34
CA THR A 165 17.24 3.62 -20.55
C THR A 165 17.30 4.53 -19.33
N ILE A 166 18.39 4.48 -18.56
CA ILE A 166 18.59 5.37 -17.40
C ILE A 166 18.48 6.84 -17.84
N PHE A 167 19.11 7.18 -18.97
CA PHE A 167 19.04 8.53 -19.53
C PHE A 167 17.62 8.90 -19.98
N PHE A 168 16.91 8.06 -20.73
CA PHE A 168 15.57 8.39 -21.21
C PHE A 168 14.54 8.48 -20.10
N LEU A 169 14.74 7.74 -19.00
CA LEU A 169 13.88 7.80 -17.83
C LEU A 169 13.89 9.17 -17.15
N MET A 170 14.95 9.98 -17.39
CA MET A 170 15.03 11.39 -16.99
C MET A 170 13.92 12.25 -17.60
N PHE A 171 13.37 11.87 -18.76
CA PHE A 171 12.30 12.61 -19.43
C PHE A 171 10.90 12.09 -19.10
N ALA A 172 10.77 11.06 -18.26
CA ALA A 172 9.46 10.61 -17.80
C ALA A 172 8.85 11.67 -16.85
N PRO A 173 7.56 12.05 -17.02
CA PRO A 173 6.92 13.07 -16.20
C PRO A 173 6.76 12.64 -14.74
N THR A 174 6.69 11.34 -14.47
CA THR A 174 6.57 10.78 -13.11
C THR A 174 7.87 10.10 -12.66
N LYS A 175 8.30 10.36 -11.41
CA LYS A 175 9.62 9.95 -10.87
C LYS A 175 9.54 8.81 -9.83
N TRP A 176 8.68 7.84 -10.08
CA TRP A 176 8.43 6.74 -9.14
C TRP A 176 9.45 5.60 -9.22
N VAL A 177 9.60 4.90 -8.09
CA VAL A 177 10.49 3.73 -7.92
C VAL A 177 9.99 2.52 -8.71
N HIS A 178 8.67 2.36 -8.90
CA HIS A 178 8.10 1.21 -9.63
C HIS A 178 8.58 1.12 -11.09
N HIS A 179 9.02 2.23 -11.69
CA HIS A 179 9.61 2.24 -13.02
C HIS A 179 10.93 1.45 -13.10
N PHE A 180 11.61 1.14 -11.99
CA PHE A 180 12.80 0.28 -12.05
C PHE A 180 12.50 -1.16 -12.49
N GLY A 181 11.23 -1.58 -12.50
CA GLY A 181 10.80 -2.85 -13.09
C GLY A 181 11.18 -3.01 -14.57
N LEU A 182 11.37 -1.90 -15.31
CA LEU A 182 11.83 -1.89 -16.69
C LEU A 182 13.18 -2.62 -16.88
N PHE A 183 14.01 -2.64 -15.84
CA PHE A 183 15.33 -3.25 -15.91
C PHE A 183 15.32 -4.75 -15.60
N ALA A 184 14.19 -5.39 -15.30
CA ALA A 184 14.16 -6.82 -14.94
C ALA A 184 14.78 -7.71 -16.02
N ALA A 185 14.34 -7.56 -17.28
CA ALA A 185 14.85 -8.39 -18.39
C ALA A 185 16.26 -7.99 -18.84
N LEU A 186 16.53 -6.70 -19.00
CA LEU A 186 17.84 -6.20 -19.45
C LEU A 186 18.92 -6.40 -18.38
N GLY A 187 18.55 -6.15 -17.12
CA GLY A 187 19.39 -6.34 -15.96
C GLY A 187 19.79 -7.79 -15.76
N ALA A 188 18.90 -8.74 -16.02
CA ALA A 188 19.24 -10.17 -16.00
C ALA A 188 20.33 -10.51 -17.04
N ALA A 189 20.23 -9.96 -18.26
CA ALA A 189 21.26 -10.15 -19.29
C ALA A 189 22.60 -9.50 -18.90
N VAL A 190 22.58 -8.31 -18.29
CA VAL A 190 23.77 -7.62 -17.78
C VAL A 190 24.39 -8.39 -16.61
N ALA A 191 23.58 -8.93 -15.70
CA ALA A 191 24.06 -9.76 -14.60
C ALA A 191 24.74 -11.04 -15.10
N ALA A 192 24.14 -11.73 -16.08
CA ALA A 192 24.76 -12.91 -16.71
C ALA A 192 26.11 -12.56 -17.37
N LEU A 193 26.19 -11.45 -18.10
CA LEU A 193 27.43 -10.96 -18.68
C LEU A 193 28.46 -10.64 -17.59
N ALA A 194 28.06 -9.93 -16.53
CA ALA A 194 28.93 -9.59 -15.42
C ALA A 194 29.50 -10.84 -14.74
N THR A 195 28.66 -11.85 -14.46
CA THR A 195 29.09 -13.14 -13.88
C THR A 195 30.17 -13.83 -14.73
N VAL A 196 30.02 -13.85 -16.06
CA VAL A 196 31.05 -14.40 -16.96
C VAL A 196 32.33 -13.57 -16.90
N LEU A 197 32.22 -12.23 -16.91
CA LEU A 197 33.37 -11.32 -16.90
C LEU A 197 34.16 -11.34 -15.59
N VAL A 198 33.53 -11.65 -14.45
CA VAL A 198 34.18 -11.76 -13.15
C VAL A 198 34.67 -13.18 -12.83
N SER A 199 34.41 -14.14 -13.72
CA SER A 199 34.85 -15.53 -13.54
C SER A 199 36.38 -15.62 -13.37
N PRO A 200 36.90 -16.66 -12.69
CA PRO A 200 38.34 -16.86 -12.52
C PRO A 200 39.12 -16.94 -13.84
N GLN A 201 38.48 -17.37 -14.92
CA GLN A 201 39.09 -17.47 -16.26
C GLN A 201 39.39 -16.09 -16.86
N VAL A 202 38.49 -15.12 -16.68
CA VAL A 202 38.65 -13.75 -17.17
C VAL A 202 39.40 -12.90 -16.14
N LEU A 203 38.95 -12.91 -14.88
CA LEU A 203 39.47 -12.11 -13.78
C LEU A 203 40.41 -12.94 -12.90
N ARG A 204 41.59 -13.25 -13.44
CA ARG A 204 42.58 -14.15 -12.82
C ARG A 204 43.01 -13.75 -11.40
N TRP A 205 43.24 -12.47 -11.15
CA TRP A 205 43.74 -12.01 -9.84
C TRP A 205 42.63 -12.01 -8.78
N SER A 206 42.79 -12.87 -7.76
CA SER A 206 41.84 -13.02 -6.65
C SER A 206 41.47 -11.73 -5.93
N ARG A 207 42.40 -10.78 -5.81
CA ARG A 207 42.12 -9.44 -5.26
C ARG A 207 40.90 -8.77 -5.93
N ASN A 208 40.86 -8.79 -7.27
CA ASN A 208 39.78 -8.13 -8.01
C ASN A 208 38.46 -8.91 -7.89
N ARG A 209 38.52 -10.25 -7.84
CA ARG A 209 37.33 -11.07 -7.58
C ARG A 209 36.77 -10.85 -6.18
N MET A 210 37.63 -10.71 -5.17
CA MET A 210 37.19 -10.37 -3.82
C MET A 210 36.60 -8.96 -3.72
N ALA A 211 37.09 -7.99 -4.50
CA ALA A 211 36.45 -6.68 -4.59
C ALA A 211 35.02 -6.76 -5.16
N VAL A 212 34.76 -7.69 -6.10
CA VAL A 212 33.40 -7.96 -6.59
C VAL A 212 32.53 -8.58 -5.50
N VAL A 213 33.04 -9.57 -4.75
CA VAL A 213 32.33 -10.15 -3.61
C VAL A 213 31.98 -9.08 -2.57
N ALA A 214 32.93 -8.21 -2.23
CA ALA A 214 32.71 -7.08 -1.33
C ALA A 214 31.61 -6.15 -1.86
N THR A 215 31.62 -5.82 -3.16
CA THR A 215 30.57 -4.99 -3.78
C THR A 215 29.19 -5.62 -3.65
N VAL A 216 29.07 -6.93 -3.89
CA VAL A 216 27.79 -7.66 -3.76
C VAL A 216 27.31 -7.67 -2.30
N LEU A 217 28.22 -7.91 -1.34
CA LEU A 217 27.89 -7.86 0.09
C LEU A 217 27.47 -6.46 0.55
N PHE A 218 28.10 -5.41 0.02
CA PHE A 218 27.70 -4.04 0.28
C PHE A 218 26.29 -3.73 -0.28
N VAL A 219 25.97 -4.19 -1.50
CA VAL A 219 24.63 -4.08 -2.07
C VAL A 219 23.59 -4.79 -1.20
N LEU A 220 23.91 -5.99 -0.69
CA LEU A 220 23.04 -6.70 0.25
C LEU A 220 22.87 -5.89 1.55
N ALA A 221 23.95 -5.40 2.15
CA ALA A 221 23.89 -4.58 3.36
C ALA A 221 22.98 -3.34 3.19
N LEU A 222 23.14 -2.62 2.07
CA LEU A 222 22.38 -1.42 1.75
C LEU A 222 20.90 -1.73 1.45
N SER A 223 20.63 -2.87 0.80
CA SER A 223 19.27 -3.31 0.49
C SER A 223 18.52 -3.71 1.76
N TRP A 224 19.17 -4.45 2.67
CA TRP A 224 18.57 -4.94 3.92
C TRP A 224 18.45 -3.87 5.02
N ALA A 225 18.94 -2.65 4.79
CA ALA A 225 18.78 -1.50 5.67
C ALA A 225 17.43 -0.78 5.43
N SER A 226 16.34 -1.53 5.40
CA SER A 226 14.96 -1.05 5.24
C SER A 226 13.96 -2.07 5.78
N ALA A 227 12.69 -1.72 5.83
CA ALA A 227 11.63 -2.67 6.12
C ALA A 227 11.47 -3.69 4.98
N ALA A 228 11.11 -4.94 5.32
CA ALA A 228 10.77 -5.98 4.35
C ALA A 228 9.28 -5.91 3.95
N GLY A 229 8.78 -4.68 3.77
CA GLY A 229 7.36 -4.43 3.58
C GLY A 229 6.87 -4.61 2.15
N TRP A 230 5.61 -4.99 2.03
CA TRP A 230 4.86 -5.09 0.78
C TRP A 230 3.66 -4.15 0.80
N TRP A 231 3.09 -3.88 -0.38
CA TRP A 231 1.98 -2.94 -0.51
C TRP A 231 0.66 -3.50 0.00
N TYR A 232 -0.11 -2.65 0.70
CA TYR A 232 -1.48 -2.90 1.16
C TYR A 232 -1.66 -4.33 1.71
N VAL A 233 -2.60 -5.11 1.18
CA VAL A 233 -2.90 -6.48 1.64
C VAL A 233 -1.76 -7.48 1.47
N SER A 234 -0.78 -7.22 0.59
CA SER A 234 0.37 -8.12 0.40
C SER A 234 1.28 -8.14 1.61
N SER A 235 1.12 -7.19 2.53
CA SER A 235 1.84 -7.11 3.79
C SER A 235 1.29 -8.03 4.90
N PHE A 236 0.11 -8.63 4.70
CA PHE A 236 -0.60 -9.32 5.77
C PHE A 236 0.16 -10.59 6.18
N GLY A 237 0.56 -10.66 7.45
CA GLY A 237 1.33 -11.77 8.01
C GLY A 237 2.83 -11.78 7.69
N ILE A 238 3.33 -10.82 6.89
CA ILE A 238 4.73 -10.80 6.46
C ILE A 238 5.68 -10.46 7.63
N PRO A 239 6.75 -11.25 7.85
CA PRO A 239 7.78 -10.92 8.84
C PRO A 239 8.48 -9.59 8.52
N PHE A 240 8.71 -8.76 9.54
CA PHE A 240 9.43 -7.48 9.41
C PHE A 240 8.80 -6.50 8.39
N ASN A 241 7.47 -6.50 8.28
CA ASN A 241 6.76 -5.60 7.36
C ASN A 241 6.96 -4.11 7.68
N SER A 242 7.04 -3.75 8.96
CA SER A 242 7.16 -2.38 9.46
C SER A 242 8.50 -2.08 10.13
N SER A 243 9.44 -3.03 10.11
CA SER A 243 10.72 -2.91 10.82
C SER A 243 11.85 -3.52 10.00
N MET A 244 13.09 -3.12 10.29
CA MET A 244 14.26 -3.73 9.66
C MET A 244 14.40 -5.19 10.11
N PRO A 245 14.70 -6.13 9.20
CA PRO A 245 14.97 -7.52 9.57
C PRO A 245 16.12 -7.64 10.59
N LYS A 246 15.87 -8.39 11.66
CA LYS A 246 16.84 -8.65 12.75
C LYS A 246 16.92 -10.14 13.06
N ILE A 247 18.11 -10.61 13.41
CA ILE A 247 18.38 -11.96 13.90
C ILE A 247 19.05 -11.81 15.26
N ALA A 248 18.46 -12.39 16.32
CA ALA A 248 18.96 -12.29 17.69
C ALA A 248 19.28 -10.84 18.13
N GLY A 249 18.42 -9.87 17.76
CA GLY A 249 18.58 -8.45 18.07
C GLY A 249 19.51 -7.65 17.13
N ILE A 250 20.36 -8.32 16.35
CA ILE A 250 21.29 -7.68 15.39
C ILE A 250 20.60 -7.53 14.03
N SER A 251 20.71 -6.36 13.41
CA SER A 251 20.14 -6.14 12.08
C SER A 251 20.85 -6.97 11.00
N VAL A 252 20.09 -7.53 10.06
CA VAL A 252 20.67 -8.29 8.95
C VAL A 252 21.58 -7.42 8.09
N SER A 253 21.26 -6.12 7.95
CA SER A 253 22.15 -5.14 7.31
C SER A 253 23.51 -5.04 8.00
N THR A 254 23.57 -5.04 9.35
CA THR A 254 24.84 -5.01 10.10
C THR A 254 25.66 -6.27 9.83
N ILE A 255 25.02 -7.44 9.76
CA ILE A 255 25.70 -8.71 9.45
C ILE A 255 26.33 -8.65 8.05
N PHE A 256 25.57 -8.23 7.04
CA PHE A 256 26.11 -8.08 5.67
C PHE A 256 27.20 -7.01 5.61
N PHE A 257 27.10 -5.93 6.38
CA PHE A 257 28.12 -4.90 6.45
C PHE A 257 29.43 -5.40 7.08
N ALA A 258 29.35 -6.22 8.12
CA ALA A 258 30.52 -6.87 8.71
C ALA A 258 31.18 -7.84 7.71
N LEU A 259 30.38 -8.65 7.00
CA LEU A 259 30.89 -9.52 5.93
C LEU A 259 31.54 -8.72 4.80
N PHE A 260 30.96 -7.57 4.42
CA PHE A 260 31.56 -6.64 3.48
C PHE A 260 32.93 -6.14 3.97
N ALA A 261 33.03 -5.67 5.22
CA ALA A 261 34.28 -5.19 5.80
C ALA A 261 35.37 -6.28 5.81
N LEU A 262 35.00 -7.53 6.16
CA LEU A 262 35.90 -8.68 6.08
C LEU A 262 36.36 -8.96 4.64
N ALA A 263 35.46 -8.89 3.66
CA ALA A 263 35.80 -9.09 2.25
C ALA A 263 36.72 -7.98 1.72
N VAL A 264 36.53 -6.72 2.14
CA VAL A 264 37.42 -5.60 1.83
C VAL A 264 38.79 -5.80 2.48
N GLY A 265 38.83 -6.15 3.77
CA GLY A 265 40.08 -6.45 4.49
C GLY A 265 40.86 -7.58 3.81
N TYR A 266 40.17 -8.64 3.39
CA TYR A 266 40.80 -9.74 2.65
C TYR A 266 41.28 -9.32 1.26
N ALA A 267 40.50 -8.50 0.54
CA ALA A 267 40.93 -7.94 -0.74
C ALA A 267 42.16 -7.02 -0.58
N ALA A 268 42.23 -6.21 0.49
CA ALA A 268 43.38 -5.38 0.81
C ALA A 268 44.61 -6.23 1.17
N TRP A 269 44.44 -7.28 1.97
CA TRP A 269 45.53 -8.22 2.25
C TRP A 269 46.05 -8.91 0.98
N LEU A 270 45.17 -9.36 0.09
CA LEU A 270 45.53 -9.89 -1.24
C LEU A 270 46.18 -8.84 -2.16
N HIS A 271 46.02 -7.55 -1.87
CA HIS A 271 46.65 -6.48 -2.63
C HIS A 271 48.14 -6.36 -2.30
N PHE A 272 48.49 -6.51 -1.01
CA PHE A 272 49.87 -6.42 -0.52
C PHE A 272 50.59 -7.77 -0.45
N SER A 273 49.85 -8.89 -0.55
CA SER A 273 50.42 -10.23 -0.58
C SER A 273 51.02 -10.60 -1.94
N PRO A 274 52.08 -11.44 -1.99
CA PRO A 274 52.59 -11.97 -3.25
C PRO A 274 51.50 -12.79 -3.96
N ARG A 275 51.52 -12.79 -5.30
CA ARG A 275 50.56 -13.55 -6.09
C ARG A 275 50.73 -15.05 -5.82
N ARG A 276 49.67 -15.69 -5.36
CA ARG A 276 49.58 -17.13 -5.10
C ARG A 276 48.41 -17.71 -5.87
N GLU A 277 48.43 -19.02 -6.07
CA GLU A 277 47.25 -19.75 -6.52
C GLU A 277 46.12 -19.61 -5.51
N ASP A 278 44.89 -19.63 -6.00
CA ASP A 278 43.73 -19.52 -5.13
C ASP A 278 43.61 -20.76 -4.26
N ASN A 279 43.49 -20.54 -2.94
CA ASN A 279 43.02 -21.60 -2.08
C ASN A 279 41.55 -21.96 -2.39
N ARG A 280 41.13 -23.15 -1.93
CA ARG A 280 39.77 -23.68 -2.17
C ARG A 280 38.67 -22.71 -1.73
N ILE A 281 38.89 -21.99 -0.62
CA ILE A 281 37.93 -21.06 -0.03
C ILE A 281 37.72 -19.85 -0.95
N THR A 282 38.81 -19.18 -1.36
CA THR A 282 38.75 -18.00 -2.25
C THR A 282 38.10 -18.36 -3.57
N ARG A 283 38.45 -19.51 -4.14
CA ARG A 283 37.84 -19.99 -5.39
C ARG A 283 36.34 -20.24 -5.24
N SER A 284 35.89 -20.77 -4.10
CA SER A 284 34.49 -21.07 -3.85
C SER A 284 33.67 -19.78 -3.70
N ILE A 285 34.12 -18.85 -2.85
CA ILE A 285 33.42 -17.58 -2.56
C ILE A 285 33.39 -16.67 -3.79
N THR A 286 34.41 -16.71 -4.64
CA THR A 286 34.49 -15.85 -5.84
C THR A 286 33.86 -16.44 -7.11
N SER A 287 33.35 -17.67 -7.07
CA SER A 287 32.89 -18.39 -8.26
C SER A 287 31.68 -17.72 -8.94
N ALA A 288 30.64 -17.40 -8.17
CA ALA A 288 29.39 -16.83 -8.69
C ALA A 288 28.66 -15.94 -7.65
N PRO A 289 29.30 -14.89 -7.10
CA PRO A 289 28.71 -14.09 -6.01
C PRO A 289 27.39 -13.42 -6.38
N VAL A 290 27.24 -12.97 -7.63
CA VAL A 290 25.99 -12.35 -8.14
C VAL A 290 24.83 -13.35 -8.11
N ALA A 291 25.06 -14.59 -8.55
CA ALA A 291 24.03 -15.62 -8.59
C ALA A 291 23.60 -16.05 -7.18
N TRP A 292 24.56 -16.21 -6.26
CA TRP A 292 24.26 -16.52 -4.86
C TRP A 292 23.42 -15.42 -4.19
N ALA A 293 23.77 -14.15 -4.38
CA ALA A 293 23.00 -13.04 -3.83
C ALA A 293 21.58 -12.98 -4.42
N ALA A 294 21.44 -13.17 -5.74
CA ALA A 294 20.14 -13.19 -6.39
C ALA A 294 19.27 -14.37 -5.92
N GLY A 295 19.83 -15.58 -5.85
CA GLY A 295 19.15 -16.77 -5.37
C GLY A 295 18.71 -16.64 -3.92
N PHE A 296 19.57 -16.08 -3.06
CA PHE A 296 19.22 -15.76 -1.67
C PHE A 296 18.02 -14.80 -1.59
N MET A 297 18.03 -13.71 -2.37
CA MET A 297 16.94 -12.72 -2.36
C MET A 297 15.62 -13.26 -2.90
N VAL A 298 15.66 -14.13 -3.91
CA VAL A 298 14.46 -14.82 -4.42
C VAL A 298 13.90 -15.75 -3.36
N LEU A 299 14.76 -16.59 -2.76
CA LEU A 299 14.34 -17.52 -1.72
C LEU A 299 13.74 -16.81 -0.50
N THR A 300 14.37 -15.73 -0.03
CA THR A 300 13.84 -14.96 1.11
C THR A 300 12.50 -14.32 0.78
N SER A 301 12.31 -13.79 -0.43
CA SER A 301 11.03 -13.21 -0.86
C SER A 301 9.92 -14.26 -0.92
N ILE A 302 10.20 -15.46 -1.46
CA ILE A 302 9.25 -16.58 -1.49
C ILE A 302 8.92 -17.03 -0.07
N CYS A 303 9.93 -17.23 0.79
CA CYS A 303 9.72 -17.61 2.18
C CYS A 303 8.90 -16.59 2.95
N GLN A 304 9.13 -15.29 2.76
CA GLN A 304 8.34 -14.23 3.40
C GLN A 304 6.86 -14.31 3.03
N LEU A 305 6.57 -14.41 1.73
CA LEU A 305 5.19 -14.51 1.24
C LEU A 305 4.52 -15.82 1.70
N ALA A 306 5.24 -16.95 1.66
CA ALA A 306 4.72 -18.23 2.16
C ALA A 306 4.43 -18.20 3.66
N ILE A 307 5.29 -17.58 4.47
CA ILE A 307 5.04 -17.37 5.90
C ILE A 307 3.82 -16.47 6.10
N GLY A 308 3.65 -15.42 5.29
CA GLY A 308 2.47 -14.56 5.33
C GLY A 308 1.18 -15.33 5.11
N VAL A 309 1.12 -16.15 4.05
CA VAL A 309 -0.02 -17.02 3.75
C VAL A 309 -0.30 -18.01 4.88
N ALA A 310 0.74 -18.69 5.39
CA ALA A 310 0.60 -19.69 6.44
C ALA A 310 0.14 -19.09 7.78
N ARG A 311 0.63 -17.91 8.16
CA ARG A 311 0.26 -17.22 9.41
C ARG A 311 -1.14 -16.64 9.38
N GLN A 312 -1.58 -16.20 8.20
CA GLN A 312 -2.89 -15.57 8.05
C GLN A 312 -4.02 -16.58 7.96
N TYR A 313 -3.76 -17.83 7.58
CA TYR A 313 -4.82 -18.83 7.50
C TYR A 313 -5.50 -19.04 8.88
N PRO A 314 -6.85 -18.99 8.97
CA PRO A 314 -7.82 -18.99 7.87
C PRO A 314 -8.40 -17.61 7.48
N SER A 315 -7.81 -16.50 7.93
CA SER A 315 -8.15 -15.14 7.48
C SER A 315 -7.60 -14.84 6.06
N TYR A 316 -7.76 -13.59 5.61
CA TYR A 316 -7.33 -13.14 4.30
C TYR A 316 -5.81 -13.18 4.12
N SER A 317 -5.38 -13.79 3.03
CA SER A 317 -4.07 -13.56 2.42
C SER A 317 -4.21 -13.61 0.90
N ASN A 318 -3.32 -12.94 0.16
CA ASN A 318 -3.37 -12.99 -1.31
C ASN A 318 -3.32 -14.43 -1.85
N GLY A 319 -2.49 -15.29 -1.25
CA GLY A 319 -2.39 -16.69 -1.67
C GLY A 319 -3.68 -17.47 -1.44
N TRP A 320 -4.32 -17.25 -0.28
CA TRP A 320 -5.59 -17.92 0.05
C TRP A 320 -6.76 -17.39 -0.78
N ALA A 321 -6.84 -16.07 -0.97
CA ALA A 321 -7.86 -15.43 -1.81
C ALA A 321 -7.83 -15.96 -3.24
N ASN A 322 -6.64 -15.99 -3.87
CA ASN A 322 -6.48 -16.54 -5.22
C ASN A 322 -6.92 -18.01 -5.34
N ILE A 323 -6.75 -18.81 -4.29
CA ILE A 323 -7.21 -20.21 -4.25
C ILE A 323 -8.74 -20.25 -4.11
N ARG A 324 -9.32 -19.42 -3.23
CA ARG A 324 -10.77 -19.36 -2.99
C ARG A 324 -11.54 -18.80 -4.20
N GLU A 325 -10.94 -17.90 -4.97
CA GLU A 325 -11.50 -17.38 -6.23
C GLU A 325 -11.76 -18.50 -7.26
N LEU A 326 -10.97 -19.57 -7.28
CA LEU A 326 -11.23 -20.75 -8.14
C LEU A 326 -12.56 -21.43 -7.83
N ALA A 327 -13.14 -21.19 -6.65
CA ALA A 327 -14.43 -21.68 -6.20
C ALA A 327 -15.49 -20.55 -6.07
N GLY A 328 -15.25 -19.38 -6.67
CA GLY A 328 -16.19 -18.25 -6.67
C GLY A 328 -16.09 -17.31 -5.46
N GLY A 329 -14.95 -17.28 -4.75
CA GLY A 329 -14.71 -16.29 -3.69
C GLY A 329 -14.57 -14.85 -4.20
N CYS A 330 -14.87 -13.87 -3.35
CA CYS A 330 -14.87 -12.44 -3.66
C CYS A 330 -13.72 -11.67 -3.00
N GLY A 331 -12.54 -12.29 -2.95
CA GLY A 331 -11.34 -11.65 -2.39
C GLY A 331 -11.54 -11.25 -0.93
N LEU A 332 -11.24 -10.00 -0.60
CA LEU A 332 -11.31 -9.47 0.77
C LEU A 332 -12.76 -9.28 1.26
N ALA A 333 -13.75 -9.20 0.35
CA ALA A 333 -15.16 -8.98 0.71
C ALA A 333 -15.77 -10.13 1.53
N ASP A 334 -15.25 -11.35 1.40
CA ASP A 334 -15.72 -12.51 2.17
C ASP A 334 -15.20 -12.49 3.63
N ASP A 335 -14.04 -11.88 3.87
CA ASP A 335 -13.35 -11.92 5.16
C ASP A 335 -13.53 -10.62 5.97
N VAL A 336 -13.99 -9.54 5.34
CA VAL A 336 -14.38 -8.31 6.04
C VAL A 336 -15.80 -8.48 6.58
N LEU A 337 -15.94 -8.30 7.89
CA LEU A 337 -17.20 -8.34 8.61
C LEU A 337 -17.67 -6.90 8.85
N VAL A 338 -18.90 -6.60 8.44
CA VAL A 338 -19.57 -5.31 8.62
C VAL A 338 -20.63 -5.47 9.69
N GLU A 339 -20.80 -4.45 10.53
CA GLU A 339 -21.92 -4.31 11.47
C GLU A 339 -22.97 -3.36 10.85
N PRO A 340 -24.08 -3.86 10.29
CA PRO A 340 -25.06 -3.02 9.60
C PRO A 340 -25.79 -2.02 10.50
N ASP A 341 -26.12 -2.43 11.73
CA ASP A 341 -26.70 -1.58 12.77
C ASP A 341 -25.87 -1.71 14.06
N ALA A 342 -25.07 -0.68 14.35
CA ALA A 342 -24.23 -0.63 15.54
C ALA A 342 -25.00 -0.47 16.86
N ASN A 343 -26.33 -0.24 16.79
CA ASN A 343 -27.21 -0.17 17.96
C ASN A 343 -27.76 -1.53 18.39
N ALA A 344 -27.56 -2.57 17.59
CA ALA A 344 -27.92 -3.93 17.95
C ALA A 344 -26.85 -4.56 18.87
N GLY A 345 -27.24 -5.57 19.63
CA GLY A 345 -26.30 -6.43 20.37
C GLY A 345 -25.68 -5.82 21.64
N PHE A 346 -26.12 -4.64 22.09
CA PHE A 346 -25.70 -4.10 23.40
C PHE A 346 -26.05 -5.08 24.52
N LEU A 347 -25.07 -5.34 25.39
CA LEU A 347 -25.26 -6.29 26.47
C LEU A 347 -26.16 -5.67 27.56
N PRO A 348 -27.11 -6.41 28.13
CA PRO A 348 -27.91 -5.92 29.24
C PRO A 348 -27.08 -5.96 30.53
N ALA A 349 -27.15 -4.88 31.31
CA ALA A 349 -26.60 -4.84 32.66
C ALA A 349 -27.34 -5.84 33.58
N ILE A 350 -26.61 -6.44 34.51
CA ILE A 350 -27.11 -7.42 35.48
C ILE A 350 -27.25 -6.73 36.83
N GLY A 351 -28.48 -6.72 37.35
CA GLY A 351 -28.82 -6.25 38.69
C GLY A 351 -29.51 -4.88 38.69
N GLU A 352 -30.50 -4.74 39.58
CA GLU A 352 -31.13 -3.46 39.95
C GLU A 352 -30.35 -2.80 41.10
N GLN A 353 -29.01 -2.78 41.03
CA GLN A 353 -28.25 -2.02 42.02
C GLN A 353 -28.59 -0.54 41.87
N GLU A 354 -28.62 0.21 42.98
CA GLU A 354 -28.74 1.67 42.97
C GLU A 354 -27.57 2.25 42.18
N THR A 355 -27.75 2.37 40.86
CA THR A 355 -26.76 2.91 39.96
C THR A 355 -26.71 4.42 40.15
N GLY A 356 -25.51 4.96 40.29
CA GLY A 356 -25.32 6.40 40.46
C GLY A 356 -25.76 7.19 39.22
N ALA A 357 -25.52 8.50 39.22
CA ALA A 357 -25.96 9.41 38.15
C ALA A 357 -25.48 9.06 36.72
N LEU A 358 -24.47 8.18 36.56
CA LEU A 358 -23.96 7.71 35.28
C LEU A 358 -24.56 6.37 34.81
N GLY A 359 -25.52 5.82 35.57
CA GLY A 359 -26.17 4.54 35.29
C GLY A 359 -25.21 3.34 35.39
N PRO A 360 -25.59 2.18 34.80
CA PRO A 360 -24.80 0.95 34.87
C PRO A 360 -23.38 1.05 34.29
N LEU A 361 -23.14 2.03 33.42
CA LEU A 361 -21.83 2.28 32.85
C LEU A 361 -20.84 2.89 33.86
N GLY A 362 -21.36 3.67 34.83
CA GLY A 362 -20.58 4.26 35.92
C GLY A 362 -20.38 3.34 37.13
N GLY A 363 -21.23 2.33 37.27
CA GLY A 363 -21.24 1.44 38.44
C GLY A 363 -21.51 2.17 39.76
N SER A 364 -21.00 1.60 40.86
CA SER A 364 -21.33 2.05 42.22
C SER A 364 -20.56 3.28 42.72
N ALA A 365 -19.34 3.52 42.23
CA ALA A 365 -18.48 4.60 42.73
C ALA A 365 -17.55 5.17 41.64
N PRO A 366 -18.10 5.77 40.56
CA PRO A 366 -17.27 6.43 39.55
C PRO A 366 -16.57 7.67 40.15
N SER A 367 -15.28 7.83 39.84
CA SER A 367 -14.50 9.03 40.20
C SER A 367 -13.90 9.67 38.95
N GLY A 368 -14.08 10.97 38.77
CA GLY A 368 -13.51 11.75 37.66
C GLY A 368 -14.13 11.54 36.28
N PHE A 369 -15.01 10.55 36.11
CA PHE A 369 -15.80 10.36 34.89
C PHE A 369 -17.10 11.17 34.92
N THR A 370 -17.52 11.67 33.77
CA THR A 370 -18.80 12.39 33.58
C THR A 370 -19.47 11.96 32.27
N ALA A 371 -20.78 12.22 32.13
CA ALA A 371 -21.52 11.90 30.90
C ALA A 371 -21.06 12.70 29.67
N ASP A 372 -20.51 13.90 29.87
CA ASP A 372 -20.07 14.84 28.82
C ASP A 372 -18.54 14.99 28.73
N GLY A 373 -17.79 14.09 29.38
CA GLY A 373 -16.34 14.15 29.52
C GLY A 373 -15.56 13.76 28.26
N VAL A 374 -15.89 14.37 27.13
CA VAL A 374 -15.23 14.21 25.82
C VAL A 374 -14.95 15.61 25.25
N PRO A 375 -13.77 15.87 24.66
CA PRO A 375 -13.54 17.10 23.94
C PRO A 375 -14.53 17.28 22.78
N ASP A 376 -14.79 18.51 22.40
CA ASP A 376 -15.46 18.80 21.15
C ASP A 376 -14.58 18.35 19.97
N LYS A 377 -15.16 18.19 18.78
CA LYS A 377 -14.43 17.87 17.52
C LYS A 377 -13.77 16.50 17.46
N ILE A 378 -14.13 15.58 18.36
CA ILE A 378 -13.73 14.17 18.26
C ILE A 378 -14.68 13.45 17.31
N VAL A 379 -14.12 12.93 16.23
CA VAL A 379 -14.84 12.26 15.12
C VAL A 379 -14.46 10.78 15.05
N ALA A 380 -15.15 10.01 14.23
CA ALA A 380 -14.90 8.59 14.07
C ALA A 380 -13.68 8.33 13.16
N GLU A 381 -12.77 7.46 13.61
CA GLU A 381 -11.63 6.91 12.85
C GLU A 381 -10.73 7.93 12.14
N SER A 382 -10.78 9.19 12.55
CA SER A 382 -10.03 10.27 11.94
C SER A 382 -9.67 11.35 12.95
N ILE A 383 -8.59 12.09 12.67
CA ILE A 383 -8.21 13.26 13.46
C ILE A 383 -8.68 14.49 12.71
N ARG A 384 -9.71 15.17 13.23
CA ARG A 384 -10.21 16.41 12.65
C ARG A 384 -9.13 17.49 12.70
N MET A 385 -8.82 18.05 11.54
CA MET A 385 -7.96 19.22 11.42
C MET A 385 -8.82 20.48 11.19
N ASN A 386 -8.28 21.65 11.52
CA ASN A 386 -9.00 22.91 11.31
C ASN A 386 -9.11 23.28 9.83
N ASP A 387 -8.12 22.89 9.02
CA ASP A 387 -8.17 23.09 7.57
C ASP A 387 -9.07 22.05 6.92
N SER A 388 -9.81 22.47 5.90
CA SER A 388 -10.61 21.56 5.08
C SER A 388 -9.75 20.48 4.44
N ARG A 389 -10.28 19.27 4.36
CA ARG A 389 -9.64 18.10 3.76
C ARG A 389 -10.61 17.42 2.80
N PRO A 390 -10.12 16.86 1.68
CA PRO A 390 -10.97 16.08 0.78
C PRO A 390 -11.32 14.72 1.40
N GLY A 391 -12.47 14.17 1.03
CA GLY A 391 -12.88 12.82 1.39
C GLY A 391 -13.13 12.60 2.88
N THR A 392 -13.54 13.66 3.58
CA THR A 392 -13.91 13.65 5.00
C THR A 392 -15.33 13.12 5.20
N ASP A 393 -15.58 12.58 6.39
CA ASP A 393 -16.91 12.16 6.80
C ASP A 393 -17.76 13.39 7.19
N TYR A 394 -19.09 13.29 7.09
CA TYR A 394 -20.01 14.39 7.44
C TYR A 394 -19.83 14.89 8.88
N ASP A 395 -19.25 14.02 9.70
CA ASP A 395 -19.00 14.23 11.11
C ASP A 395 -17.94 15.32 11.38
N TRP A 396 -17.18 15.76 10.36
CA TRP A 396 -16.24 16.89 10.43
C TRP A 396 -16.93 18.26 10.46
N ASP A 397 -18.09 18.40 9.80
CA ASP A 397 -18.76 19.69 9.62
C ASP A 397 -20.06 19.81 10.43
N SER A 398 -20.55 18.70 10.96
CA SER A 398 -21.70 18.68 11.86
C SER A 398 -21.40 19.35 13.21
N LYS A 399 -22.45 19.70 13.95
CA LYS A 399 -22.31 20.22 15.33
C LYS A 399 -21.67 19.17 16.24
N ASP A 400 -20.72 19.62 17.08
CA ASP A 400 -19.98 18.74 18.00
C ASP A 400 -20.88 18.10 19.07
N ARG A 401 -21.97 18.79 19.43
CA ARG A 401 -22.93 18.35 20.46
C ARG A 401 -24.36 18.35 19.95
N ASN A 402 -25.14 17.39 20.43
CA ASN A 402 -26.57 17.27 20.23
C ASN A 402 -27.31 18.33 21.07
N THR A 403 -28.44 18.81 20.54
CA THR A 403 -29.32 19.75 21.25
C THR A 403 -30.15 19.05 22.33
N THR A 404 -30.40 17.75 22.15
CA THR A 404 -31.17 16.92 23.08
C THR A 404 -30.21 16.01 23.84
N PRO A 405 -30.22 16.04 25.18
CA PRO A 405 -29.44 15.11 25.99
C PRO A 405 -29.82 13.65 25.71
N GLY A 406 -28.82 12.76 25.73
CA GLY A 406 -28.99 11.32 25.65
C GLY A 406 -29.44 10.69 26.97
N VAL A 407 -29.40 9.36 27.03
CA VAL A 407 -29.98 8.57 28.14
C VAL A 407 -29.40 8.90 29.53
N ASN A 408 -28.13 9.30 29.62
CA ASN A 408 -27.48 9.70 30.88
C ASN A 408 -27.15 11.20 30.93
N GLY A 409 -27.83 12.02 30.11
CA GLY A 409 -27.66 13.47 30.06
C GLY A 409 -26.54 13.94 29.13
N SER A 410 -25.77 13.04 28.51
CA SER A 410 -24.71 13.42 27.57
C SER A 410 -25.25 14.14 26.35
N THR A 411 -24.60 15.23 25.97
CA THR A 411 -24.83 15.98 24.73
C THR A 411 -23.79 15.66 23.66
N VAL A 412 -22.81 14.79 23.96
CA VAL A 412 -21.79 14.39 22.99
C VAL A 412 -22.44 13.65 21.83
N ARG A 413 -22.03 13.99 20.61
CA ARG A 413 -22.46 13.28 19.43
C ARG A 413 -21.71 11.95 19.30
N LEU A 414 -22.46 10.86 19.12
CA LEU A 414 -21.90 9.52 19.05
C LEU A 414 -21.48 9.13 17.61
N PRO A 415 -20.39 8.35 17.45
CA PRO A 415 -19.92 7.85 16.16
C PRO A 415 -20.80 6.69 15.64
N TYR A 416 -20.54 6.23 14.41
CA TYR A 416 -21.10 4.99 13.85
C TYR A 416 -22.64 4.89 13.79
N GLY A 417 -23.34 6.02 13.90
CA GLY A 417 -24.80 6.03 13.97
C GLY A 417 -25.36 5.48 15.29
N LEU A 418 -24.55 5.45 16.35
CA LEU A 418 -25.04 5.11 17.69
C LEU A 418 -26.07 6.12 18.16
N ASP A 419 -27.18 5.62 18.70
CA ASP A 419 -28.32 6.40 19.11
C ASP A 419 -28.13 6.93 20.54
N PRO A 420 -27.96 8.25 20.73
CA PRO A 420 -27.75 8.84 22.05
C PRO A 420 -28.95 8.64 23.00
N ALA A 421 -30.16 8.37 22.48
CA ALA A 421 -31.32 8.09 23.31
C ALA A 421 -31.29 6.68 23.95
N ARG A 422 -30.41 5.79 23.46
CA ARG A 422 -30.26 4.41 23.94
C ARG A 422 -28.89 4.12 24.54
N VAL A 423 -27.85 4.78 24.03
CA VAL A 423 -26.45 4.46 24.36
C VAL A 423 -25.88 5.53 25.28
N PRO A 424 -25.60 5.23 26.56
CA PRO A 424 -24.87 6.15 27.44
C PRO A 424 -23.39 6.19 27.06
N ILE A 425 -22.71 7.27 27.44
CA ILE A 425 -21.24 7.32 27.45
C ILE A 425 -20.74 7.88 28.77
N VAL A 426 -19.50 7.55 29.11
CA VAL A 426 -18.77 8.21 30.20
C VAL A 426 -17.37 8.57 29.71
N GLY A 427 -16.84 9.70 30.16
CA GLY A 427 -15.47 10.11 29.84
C GLY A 427 -14.79 10.94 30.93
N SER A 428 -13.46 10.93 30.93
CA SER A 428 -12.62 11.59 31.95
C SER A 428 -12.16 13.00 31.58
N TYR A 429 -12.39 13.45 30.33
CA TYR A 429 -11.92 14.76 29.89
C TYR A 429 -12.57 15.90 30.68
N ARG A 430 -11.76 16.88 31.06
CA ARG A 430 -12.22 18.11 31.70
C ARG A 430 -11.32 19.29 31.39
N VAL A 431 -11.94 20.47 31.34
CA VAL A 431 -11.24 21.74 31.29
C VAL A 431 -10.95 22.19 32.73
N GLY A 432 -9.69 22.54 33.02
CA GLY A 432 -9.27 22.99 34.35
C GLY A 432 -8.43 21.97 35.13
N PRO A 433 -8.49 21.95 36.47
CA PRO A 433 -7.69 21.06 37.30
C PRO A 433 -7.95 19.58 36.98
N GLN A 434 -6.88 18.89 36.58
CA GLN A 434 -6.92 17.45 36.30
C GLN A 434 -6.91 16.65 37.60
N GLN A 435 -7.54 15.49 37.59
CA GLN A 435 -7.52 14.53 38.68
C GLN A 435 -7.49 13.13 38.10
N GLN A 436 -6.96 12.16 38.84
CA GLN A 436 -7.05 10.76 38.43
C GLN A 436 -8.52 10.34 38.38
N ALA A 437 -8.90 9.63 37.31
CA ALA A 437 -10.25 9.14 37.12
C ALA A 437 -10.26 7.60 37.12
N LYS A 438 -11.30 7.02 37.72
CA LYS A 438 -11.49 5.57 37.76
C LYS A 438 -12.98 5.26 37.68
N VAL A 439 -13.32 4.27 36.87
CA VAL A 439 -14.67 3.74 36.76
C VAL A 439 -14.60 2.23 36.57
N THR A 440 -15.49 1.52 37.26
CA THR A 440 -15.76 0.10 37.06
C THR A 440 -17.25 0.00 36.80
N SER A 441 -17.63 -0.39 35.59
CA SER A 441 -19.05 -0.54 35.26
C SER A 441 -19.68 -1.70 36.04
N ASP A 442 -21.01 -1.76 36.00
CA ASP A 442 -21.73 -2.96 36.40
C ASP A 442 -21.41 -4.14 35.49
N TRP A 443 -21.81 -5.33 35.93
CA TRP A 443 -21.71 -6.55 35.16
C TRP A 443 -22.74 -6.57 34.03
N TYR A 444 -22.31 -6.91 32.83
CA TYR A 444 -23.13 -7.09 31.64
C TYR A 444 -23.21 -8.56 31.28
N ARG A 445 -24.42 -9.07 31.03
CA ARG A 445 -24.63 -10.49 30.75
C ARG A 445 -24.07 -10.86 29.38
N LEU A 446 -23.26 -11.91 29.32
CA LEU A 446 -22.83 -12.47 28.05
C LEU A 446 -23.91 -13.37 27.46
N PRO A 447 -24.18 -13.27 26.14
CA PRO A 447 -24.98 -14.27 25.46
C PRO A 447 -24.21 -15.60 25.37
N ALA A 448 -24.92 -16.68 25.02
CA ALA A 448 -24.32 -17.96 24.71
C ALA A 448 -23.23 -17.81 23.63
N ARG A 449 -22.23 -18.69 23.65
CA ARG A 449 -21.18 -18.70 22.63
C ARG A 449 -21.72 -19.26 21.33
N ASP A 450 -21.33 -18.62 20.24
CA ASP A 450 -21.53 -19.12 18.89
C ASP A 450 -20.39 -18.62 17.98
N ALA A 451 -20.38 -19.11 16.74
CA ALA A 451 -19.37 -18.75 15.75
C ALA A 451 -19.68 -17.44 15.01
N ALA A 452 -20.93 -16.98 15.00
CA ALA A 452 -21.37 -15.78 14.29
C ALA A 452 -20.97 -14.48 15.03
N HIS A 453 -20.81 -14.58 16.35
CA HIS A 453 -20.52 -13.49 17.25
C HIS A 453 -19.14 -13.67 17.92
N PRO A 454 -18.01 -13.54 17.20
CA PRO A 454 -16.68 -13.83 17.73
C PRO A 454 -16.09 -12.72 18.61
N LEU A 455 -16.73 -11.54 18.68
CA LEU A 455 -16.19 -10.35 19.32
C LEU A 455 -17.12 -9.78 20.40
N ILE A 456 -16.52 -9.10 21.37
CA ILE A 456 -17.17 -8.05 22.17
C ILE A 456 -16.50 -6.74 21.76
N VAL A 457 -17.31 -5.72 21.51
CA VAL A 457 -16.88 -4.41 21.06
C VAL A 457 -17.23 -3.35 22.11
N VAL A 458 -16.28 -2.46 22.37
CA VAL A 458 -16.49 -1.25 23.16
C VAL A 458 -16.11 -0.06 22.30
N THR A 459 -17.08 0.80 21.99
CA THR A 459 -16.79 2.07 21.31
C THR A 459 -16.16 3.03 22.31
N ALA A 460 -14.97 3.54 21.99
CA ALA A 460 -14.18 4.37 22.89
C ALA A 460 -13.43 5.49 22.15
N ALA A 461 -12.99 6.49 22.89
CA ALA A 461 -12.17 7.61 22.41
C ALA A 461 -11.07 7.96 23.42
N GLY A 462 -10.10 8.76 23.00
CA GLY A 462 -8.96 9.17 23.83
C GLY A 462 -7.71 8.30 23.69
N THR A 463 -6.74 8.44 24.59
CA THR A 463 -5.45 7.73 24.58
C THR A 463 -5.56 6.44 25.40
N ILE A 464 -5.59 5.28 24.73
CA ILE A 464 -5.90 3.99 25.38
C ILE A 464 -4.77 2.99 25.13
N ALA A 465 -4.34 2.30 26.18
CA ALA A 465 -3.39 1.20 26.09
C ALA A 465 -4.05 -0.03 25.44
N ALA A 466 -3.39 -0.58 24.43
CA ALA A 466 -3.97 -1.63 23.59
C ALA A 466 -2.89 -2.45 22.86
N LYS A 467 -3.30 -3.42 22.06
CA LYS A 467 -2.43 -4.19 21.15
C LYS A 467 -2.94 -4.14 19.71
N ASN A 468 -2.05 -4.20 18.73
CA ASN A 468 -2.40 -4.40 17.32
C ASN A 468 -1.28 -5.13 16.56
N VAL A 469 -1.41 -5.25 15.24
CA VAL A 469 -0.40 -5.94 14.40
C VAL A 469 0.98 -5.27 14.40
N LYS A 470 1.09 -4.01 14.85
CA LYS A 470 2.37 -3.29 14.99
C LYS A 470 3.01 -3.49 16.38
N GLY A 471 2.27 -3.96 17.37
CA GLY A 471 2.74 -4.22 18.73
C GLY A 471 1.80 -3.66 19.80
N GLU A 472 2.35 -3.40 20.98
CA GLU A 472 1.65 -2.75 22.09
C GLU A 472 1.60 -1.23 21.90
N LEU A 473 0.48 -0.64 22.30
CA LEU A 473 0.22 0.80 22.31
C LEU A 473 0.15 1.27 23.77
N SER A 474 0.82 2.38 24.07
CA SER A 474 0.74 3.02 25.39
C SER A 474 -0.44 3.98 25.48
N GLY A 475 -1.04 4.11 26.66
CA GLY A 475 -2.16 5.01 26.93
C GLY A 475 -2.80 4.71 28.29
N GLN A 476 -3.99 5.25 28.51
CA GLN A 476 -4.79 4.99 29.71
C GLN A 476 -5.40 3.58 29.69
N THR A 477 -5.75 3.06 30.86
CA THR A 477 -6.25 1.68 30.96
C THR A 477 -7.73 1.63 30.63
N LEU A 478 -8.11 0.81 29.65
CA LEU A 478 -9.47 0.34 29.44
C LEU A 478 -9.41 -1.17 29.19
N GLN A 479 -9.87 -1.95 30.16
CA GLN A 479 -9.86 -3.41 30.09
C GLN A 479 -11.26 -3.98 30.26
N LEU A 480 -11.50 -5.13 29.63
CA LEU A 480 -12.72 -5.91 29.83
C LEU A 480 -12.42 -6.98 30.88
N GLU A 481 -13.04 -6.88 32.06
CA GLU A 481 -12.96 -7.88 33.12
C GLU A 481 -14.11 -8.87 32.94
N TYR A 482 -13.80 -10.17 32.89
CA TYR A 482 -14.81 -11.23 32.78
C TYR A 482 -14.96 -11.97 34.11
N GLY A 483 -16.16 -12.47 34.37
CA GLY A 483 -16.52 -13.10 35.63
C GLY A 483 -17.61 -14.14 35.49
N THR A 484 -17.83 -14.88 36.57
CA THR A 484 -18.93 -15.84 36.69
C THR A 484 -19.68 -15.61 37.98
N ALA A 485 -20.97 -15.93 37.99
CA ALA A 485 -21.80 -15.82 39.19
C ALA A 485 -21.39 -16.90 40.20
N GLY A 486 -21.12 -16.49 41.43
CA GLY A 486 -20.92 -17.37 42.57
C GLY A 486 -22.23 -17.98 43.06
N PRO A 487 -22.16 -18.90 44.04
CA PRO A 487 -23.35 -19.55 44.62
C PRO A 487 -24.36 -18.59 45.26
N ASP A 488 -23.88 -17.43 45.70
CA ASP A 488 -24.63 -16.32 46.29
C ASP A 488 -25.22 -15.35 45.25
N GLY A 489 -24.99 -15.61 43.96
CA GLY A 489 -25.36 -14.74 42.84
C GLY A 489 -24.42 -13.56 42.62
N ALA A 490 -23.38 -13.39 43.45
CA ALA A 490 -22.39 -12.33 43.28
C ALA A 490 -21.35 -12.73 42.23
N PHE A 491 -20.99 -11.81 41.33
CA PHE A 491 -20.01 -12.10 40.29
C PHE A 491 -18.58 -11.97 40.81
N SER A 492 -17.83 -13.06 40.73
CA SER A 492 -16.38 -13.07 41.02
C SER A 492 -15.58 -12.78 39.74
N PRO A 493 -14.64 -11.82 39.74
CA PRO A 493 -13.77 -11.56 38.59
C PRO A 493 -12.77 -12.70 38.39
N LEU A 494 -12.58 -13.12 37.14
CA LEU A 494 -11.70 -14.24 36.77
C LEU A 494 -10.45 -13.78 36.02
N GLY A 495 -10.51 -12.64 35.34
CA GLY A 495 -9.38 -12.08 34.60
C GLY A 495 -9.77 -10.87 33.76
N ARG A 496 -8.77 -10.27 33.10
CA ARG A 496 -8.93 -9.05 32.28
C ARG A 496 -8.29 -9.21 30.92
N LEU A 497 -8.93 -8.58 29.92
CA LEU A 497 -8.42 -8.54 28.56
C LEU A 497 -7.98 -7.12 28.19
N THR A 498 -6.85 -7.04 27.49
CA THR A 498 -6.39 -5.83 26.80
C THR A 498 -7.01 -5.78 25.40
N PRO A 499 -7.58 -4.64 24.98
CA PRO A 499 -8.26 -4.52 23.69
C PRO A 499 -7.30 -4.60 22.52
N TYR A 500 -7.84 -5.00 21.36
CA TYR A 500 -7.26 -4.61 20.08
C TYR A 500 -7.74 -3.20 19.69
N ASP A 501 -6.80 -2.33 19.31
CA ASP A 501 -7.08 -0.95 18.90
C ASP A 501 -6.23 -0.55 17.68
N LEU A 502 -6.89 -0.04 16.65
CA LEU A 502 -6.26 0.38 15.40
C LEU A 502 -5.86 1.86 15.40
N GLY A 503 -6.46 2.66 16.29
CA GLY A 503 -6.39 4.10 16.21
C GLY A 503 -7.25 4.68 15.08
N PRO A 504 -7.01 5.95 14.68
CA PRO A 504 -6.03 6.85 15.28
C PRO A 504 -6.51 7.37 16.65
N ALA A 505 -5.62 7.41 17.65
CA ALA A 505 -5.92 8.17 18.87
C ALA A 505 -5.84 9.69 18.58
N PRO A 506 -6.70 10.54 19.17
CA PRO A 506 -7.72 10.25 20.18
C PRO A 506 -9.14 10.04 19.62
N SER A 507 -9.29 9.71 18.33
CA SER A 507 -10.60 9.59 17.66
C SER A 507 -11.52 8.54 18.31
N TRP A 508 -12.82 8.65 18.03
CA TRP A 508 -13.78 7.58 18.30
C TRP A 508 -13.46 6.36 17.47
N ARG A 509 -13.38 5.20 18.12
CA ARG A 509 -13.04 3.92 17.49
C ARG A 509 -13.59 2.73 18.27
N ASN A 510 -13.66 1.58 17.62
CA ASN A 510 -14.16 0.35 18.22
C ASN A 510 -13.01 -0.50 18.75
N LEU A 511 -12.91 -0.61 20.08
CA LEU A 511 -12.01 -1.54 20.77
C LEU A 511 -12.58 -2.95 20.68
N ARG A 512 -11.73 -3.92 20.35
CA ARG A 512 -12.16 -5.29 20.05
C ARG A 512 -11.61 -6.26 21.10
N PHE A 513 -12.48 -7.09 21.65
CA PHE A 513 -12.12 -8.18 22.56
C PHE A 513 -12.57 -9.50 21.93
N ALA A 514 -11.64 -10.40 21.65
CA ALA A 514 -11.98 -11.70 21.10
C ALA A 514 -12.65 -12.57 22.17
N ARG A 515 -13.85 -13.10 21.89
CA ARG A 515 -14.55 -13.99 22.84
C ARG A 515 -13.80 -15.31 23.05
N SER A 516 -12.94 -15.70 22.12
CA SER A 516 -12.03 -16.84 22.25
C SER A 516 -11.04 -16.70 23.41
N ASP A 517 -10.72 -15.46 23.82
CA ASP A 517 -9.77 -15.18 24.91
C ASP A 517 -10.44 -15.22 26.29
N ILE A 518 -11.77 -15.30 26.33
CA ILE A 518 -12.56 -15.45 27.55
C ILE A 518 -12.73 -16.96 27.81
N PRO A 519 -12.75 -17.44 29.06
CA PRO A 519 -13.15 -18.81 29.39
C PRO A 519 -14.65 -19.07 29.14
N GLU A 520 -15.02 -20.31 28.82
CA GLU A 520 -16.44 -20.69 28.62
C GLU A 520 -17.29 -20.57 29.88
N THR A 521 -16.68 -20.66 31.06
CA THR A 521 -17.33 -20.53 32.35
C THR A 521 -17.73 -19.09 32.70
N ALA A 522 -17.21 -18.09 31.97
CA ALA A 522 -17.55 -16.70 32.20
C ALA A 522 -18.94 -16.37 31.63
N THR A 523 -19.80 -15.80 32.47
CA THR A 523 -21.21 -15.50 32.15
C THR A 523 -21.50 -14.00 32.12
N ALA A 524 -20.54 -13.16 32.55
CA ALA A 524 -20.64 -11.71 32.49
C ALA A 524 -19.29 -11.04 32.23
N VAL A 525 -19.36 -9.79 31.76
CA VAL A 525 -18.22 -8.89 31.58
C VAL A 525 -18.50 -7.51 32.16
N ARG A 526 -17.47 -6.77 32.54
CA ARG A 526 -17.57 -5.35 32.90
C ARG A 526 -16.36 -4.58 32.43
N ILE A 527 -16.50 -3.28 32.26
CA ILE A 527 -15.40 -2.40 31.85
C ILE A 527 -14.71 -1.87 33.10
N VAL A 528 -13.38 -1.96 33.12
CA VAL A 528 -12.52 -1.32 34.12
C VAL A 528 -11.67 -0.28 33.41
N ALA A 529 -11.88 0.98 33.76
CA ALA A 529 -11.23 2.12 33.13
C ALA A 529 -10.50 2.98 34.18
N ILE A 530 -9.24 3.32 33.91
CA ILE A 530 -8.39 4.12 34.77
C ILE A 530 -7.65 5.15 33.91
N ASP A 531 -7.89 6.41 34.21
CA ASP A 531 -7.11 7.55 33.76
C ASP A 531 -6.14 7.95 34.89
N GLY A 532 -4.90 7.49 34.78
CA GLY A 532 -3.86 7.73 35.78
C GLY A 532 -3.04 8.99 35.52
N SER A 533 -3.20 9.59 34.33
CA SER A 533 -2.44 10.76 33.90
C SER A 533 -3.12 12.05 34.36
N LEU A 534 -2.31 13.09 34.60
CA LEU A 534 -2.79 14.45 34.85
C LEU A 534 -2.51 15.36 33.65
N THR A 535 -2.04 14.80 32.53
CA THR A 535 -1.81 15.53 31.29
C THR A 535 -3.16 15.85 30.65
N PRO A 536 -3.49 17.11 30.33
CA PRO A 536 -4.80 17.46 29.77
C PRO A 536 -5.17 16.76 28.44
N GLY A 537 -4.16 16.30 27.69
CA GLY A 537 -4.34 15.52 26.45
C GLY A 537 -4.57 14.02 26.67
N ASP A 538 -4.36 13.53 27.89
CA ASP A 538 -4.66 12.16 28.27
C ASP A 538 -6.06 12.12 28.89
N TRP A 539 -6.92 11.38 28.24
CA TRP A 539 -8.29 11.12 28.67
C TRP A 539 -8.77 9.87 27.96
N LEU A 540 -9.85 9.28 28.47
CA LEU A 540 -10.58 8.26 27.75
C LEU A 540 -12.09 8.43 27.93
N ALA A 541 -12.84 7.97 26.94
CA ALA A 541 -14.28 7.85 27.01
C ALA A 541 -14.74 6.55 26.37
N PHE A 542 -15.88 6.01 26.81
CA PHE A 542 -16.39 4.75 26.28
C PHE A 542 -17.91 4.63 26.42
N ALA A 543 -18.48 3.78 25.57
CA ALA A 543 -19.86 3.30 25.59
C ALA A 543 -19.93 1.88 26.21
N PRO A 544 -21.12 1.35 26.53
CA PRO A 544 -21.28 -0.02 27.02
C PRO A 544 -20.76 -1.07 26.03
N PRO A 545 -20.42 -2.28 26.51
CA PRO A 545 -19.99 -3.37 25.64
C PRO A 545 -21.18 -3.90 24.83
N ARG A 546 -20.93 -4.25 23.56
CA ARG A 546 -21.89 -4.95 22.69
C ARG A 546 -21.26 -6.16 22.01
N VAL A 547 -22.10 -7.11 21.64
CA VAL A 547 -21.75 -8.24 20.78
C VAL A 547 -22.36 -7.96 19.40
N PRO A 548 -21.56 -7.55 18.40
CA PRO A 548 -22.08 -7.01 17.16
C PRO A 548 -22.71 -8.09 16.27
N GLU A 549 -23.79 -7.75 15.59
CA GLU A 549 -24.39 -8.56 14.53
C GLU A 549 -23.58 -8.38 13.24
N LEU A 550 -22.80 -9.39 12.87
CA LEU A 550 -21.84 -9.30 11.77
C LEU A 550 -22.35 -9.98 10.51
N LYS A 551 -22.16 -9.32 9.37
CA LYS A 551 -22.32 -9.90 8.03
C LYS A 551 -21.04 -9.73 7.24
N SER A 552 -20.77 -10.61 6.27
CA SER A 552 -19.64 -10.33 5.36
C SER A 552 -19.92 -9.07 4.53
N LEU A 553 -18.88 -8.38 4.08
CA LEU A 553 -19.03 -7.22 3.20
C LEU A 553 -19.73 -7.62 1.90
N GLN A 554 -19.44 -8.82 1.38
CA GLN A 554 -20.12 -9.35 0.20
C GLN A 554 -21.63 -9.54 0.44
N GLU A 555 -22.05 -10.09 1.59
CA GLU A 555 -23.47 -10.20 1.94
C GLU A 555 -24.13 -8.84 2.16
N TYR A 556 -23.41 -7.90 2.78
CA TYR A 556 -23.97 -6.60 3.14
C TYR A 556 -24.02 -5.61 1.98
N VAL A 557 -23.02 -5.57 1.09
CA VAL A 557 -22.90 -4.63 -0.06
C VAL A 557 -23.36 -5.27 -1.36
N GLY A 558 -23.08 -6.56 -1.56
CA GLY A 558 -23.41 -7.29 -2.78
C GLY A 558 -22.57 -6.86 -3.98
N SER A 559 -23.10 -7.15 -5.18
CA SER A 559 -22.39 -7.01 -6.46
C SER A 559 -23.11 -6.12 -7.48
N THR A 560 -24.20 -5.46 -7.09
CA THR A 560 -25.03 -4.65 -8.00
C THR A 560 -25.10 -3.18 -7.62
N ARG A 561 -24.96 -2.85 -6.33
CA ARG A 561 -24.99 -1.46 -5.88
C ARG A 561 -23.70 -0.74 -6.25
N PRO A 562 -23.75 0.48 -6.79
CA PRO A 562 -22.57 1.25 -7.13
C PRO A 562 -21.71 1.58 -5.90
N VAL A 563 -20.42 1.27 -5.99
CA VAL A 563 -19.42 1.51 -4.96
C VAL A 563 -18.32 2.42 -5.51
N LEU A 564 -17.95 3.44 -4.75
CA LEU A 564 -16.70 4.17 -4.96
C LEU A 564 -15.55 3.36 -4.35
N LEU A 565 -14.85 2.61 -5.18
CA LEU A 565 -13.62 1.92 -4.80
C LEU A 565 -12.44 2.88 -4.94
N ASP A 566 -11.76 3.18 -3.84
CA ASP A 566 -10.48 3.90 -3.92
C ASP A 566 -9.46 3.09 -4.75
N TRP A 567 -8.57 3.77 -5.47
CA TRP A 567 -7.71 3.13 -6.48
C TRP A 567 -6.79 2.02 -5.95
N THR A 568 -6.53 2.00 -4.64
CA THR A 568 -5.66 1.02 -3.98
C THR A 568 -6.35 -0.30 -3.66
N VAL A 569 -7.68 -0.32 -3.57
CA VAL A 569 -8.46 -1.48 -3.10
C VAL A 569 -9.10 -2.28 -4.23
N GLY A 570 -9.09 -1.77 -5.46
CA GLY A 570 -9.84 -2.36 -6.58
C GLY A 570 -9.49 -3.82 -6.90
N LEU A 571 -8.24 -4.25 -6.68
CA LEU A 571 -7.84 -5.64 -6.95
C LEU A 571 -8.44 -6.65 -5.95
N VAL A 572 -8.67 -6.22 -4.70
CA VAL A 572 -9.07 -7.13 -3.60
C VAL A 572 -10.58 -7.18 -3.38
N PHE A 573 -11.33 -6.32 -4.08
CA PHE A 573 -12.80 -6.31 -4.13
C PHE A 573 -13.29 -6.56 -5.57
N PRO A 574 -13.02 -7.75 -6.15
CA PRO A 574 -13.30 -8.02 -7.57
C PRO A 574 -14.79 -8.18 -7.89
N CYS A 575 -15.65 -8.36 -6.87
CA CYS A 575 -17.08 -8.64 -7.05
C CYS A 575 -17.98 -7.40 -6.88
N GLN A 576 -17.46 -6.29 -6.37
CA GLN A 576 -18.23 -5.06 -6.15
C GLN A 576 -18.41 -4.33 -7.48
N HIS A 577 -19.59 -3.76 -7.71
CA HIS A 577 -19.87 -2.94 -8.90
C HIS A 577 -19.28 -1.53 -8.69
N PRO A 578 -18.16 -1.16 -9.34
CA PRO A 578 -17.64 0.19 -9.22
C PRO A 578 -18.63 1.18 -9.87
N MET A 579 -18.78 2.38 -9.30
CA MET A 579 -19.58 3.42 -9.94
C MET A 579 -19.08 3.69 -11.36
N LEU A 580 -19.98 3.58 -12.34
CA LEU A 580 -19.67 3.83 -13.74
C LEU A 580 -20.00 5.27 -14.13
N HIS A 581 -19.52 5.68 -15.32
CA HIS A 581 -19.93 6.93 -15.94
C HIS A 581 -20.30 6.70 -17.39
N GLN A 582 -21.31 7.42 -17.87
CA GLN A 582 -21.77 7.38 -19.25
C GLN A 582 -22.09 8.79 -19.73
N TYR A 583 -21.60 9.15 -20.92
CA TYR A 583 -21.85 10.46 -21.54
C TYR A 583 -21.58 11.69 -20.64
N GLY A 584 -20.59 11.59 -19.75
CA GLY A 584 -20.20 12.68 -18.83
C GLY A 584 -20.95 12.71 -17.49
N ILE A 585 -21.84 11.74 -17.23
CA ILE A 585 -22.62 11.65 -15.99
C ILE A 585 -22.23 10.35 -15.27
N THR A 586 -22.02 10.42 -13.96
CA THR A 586 -21.67 9.27 -13.13
C THR A 586 -22.90 8.66 -12.46
N GLU A 587 -22.83 7.36 -12.15
CA GLU A 587 -23.71 6.76 -11.13
C GLU A 587 -23.45 7.42 -9.77
N VAL A 588 -24.47 7.42 -8.90
CA VAL A 588 -24.34 7.88 -7.52
C VAL A 588 -23.96 6.68 -6.65
N PRO A 589 -22.75 6.64 -6.06
CA PRO A 589 -22.34 5.52 -5.21
C PRO A 589 -23.12 5.48 -3.89
N GLU A 590 -23.48 4.29 -3.43
CA GLU A 590 -24.09 4.06 -2.11
C GLU A 590 -23.05 3.81 -1.02
N PHE A 591 -21.87 3.31 -1.42
CA PHE A 591 -20.77 3.01 -0.51
C PHE A 591 -19.45 3.52 -1.04
N ARG A 592 -18.50 3.74 -0.13
CA ARG A 592 -17.09 3.95 -0.45
C ARG A 592 -16.23 2.97 0.33
N ILE A 593 -15.35 2.25 -0.37
CA ILE A 593 -14.35 1.36 0.23
C ILE A 593 -12.99 2.02 0.10
N THR A 594 -12.29 2.16 1.22
CA THR A 594 -10.99 2.85 1.29
C THR A 594 -9.92 1.94 1.89
N PRO A 595 -8.62 2.17 1.63
CA PRO A 595 -7.53 1.45 2.30
C PRO A 595 -7.40 1.88 3.77
N ASP A 596 -6.37 1.37 4.45
CA ASP A 596 -6.04 1.72 5.84
C ASP A 596 -5.88 3.23 6.05
N TYR A 597 -5.99 3.68 7.30
CA TYR A 597 -6.05 5.10 7.65
C TYR A 597 -4.89 5.94 7.07
N ASP A 598 -3.66 5.43 7.13
CA ASP A 598 -2.50 6.19 6.67
C ASP A 598 -2.46 6.29 5.15
N GLN A 599 -2.78 5.20 4.45
CA GLN A 599 -2.84 5.16 2.99
C GLN A 599 -4.01 6.00 2.45
N LYS A 600 -5.17 5.96 3.10
CA LYS A 600 -6.33 6.79 2.73
C LYS A 600 -5.98 8.27 2.75
N ARG A 601 -5.48 8.74 3.90
CA ARG A 601 -5.20 10.16 4.14
C ARG A 601 -4.08 10.72 3.28
N LYS A 602 -3.02 9.93 3.03
CA LYS A 602 -1.81 10.41 2.35
C LYS A 602 -1.88 10.24 0.83
N ASP A 603 -2.55 9.18 0.35
CA ASP A 603 -2.48 8.75 -1.03
C ASP A 603 -3.84 8.82 -1.75
N THR A 604 -4.91 8.21 -1.23
CA THR A 604 -6.15 8.12 -2.01
C THR A 604 -6.95 9.42 -1.98
N ASP A 605 -7.17 10.01 -0.80
CA ASP A 605 -7.94 11.25 -0.66
C ASP A 605 -7.28 12.42 -1.40
N THR A 606 -5.95 12.50 -1.38
CA THR A 606 -5.17 13.56 -2.05
C THR A 606 -5.06 13.35 -3.56
N TRP A 607 -5.13 12.11 -4.04
CA TRP A 607 -5.07 11.80 -5.47
C TRP A 607 -6.38 12.10 -6.19
N GLN A 608 -7.52 11.85 -5.52
CA GLN A 608 -8.84 11.88 -6.14
C GLN A 608 -9.73 13.01 -5.57
N ASP A 609 -9.12 14.06 -5.04
CA ASP A 609 -9.80 15.25 -4.56
C ASP A 609 -10.50 16.05 -5.67
N GLY A 610 -11.40 16.96 -5.28
CA GLY A 610 -12.10 17.81 -6.23
C GLY A 610 -11.23 18.90 -6.87
N GLU A 611 -10.18 19.37 -6.18
CA GLU A 611 -9.29 20.42 -6.69
C GLU A 611 -8.52 19.97 -7.93
N ASN A 612 -8.18 18.69 -8.01
CA ASN A 612 -7.46 18.09 -9.13
C ASN A 612 -8.40 17.32 -10.10
N GLY A 613 -9.72 17.43 -9.91
CA GLY A 613 -10.75 16.86 -10.79
C GLY A 613 -11.13 15.40 -10.51
N GLY A 614 -10.74 14.86 -9.36
CA GLY A 614 -11.08 13.51 -8.91
C GLY A 614 -12.53 13.38 -8.39
N LEU A 615 -12.93 12.13 -8.14
CA LEU A 615 -14.31 11.76 -7.84
C LEU A 615 -14.85 12.33 -6.52
N LEU A 616 -13.97 12.68 -5.57
CA LEU A 616 -14.40 13.30 -4.31
C LEU A 616 -14.97 14.69 -4.51
N GLY A 617 -14.58 15.39 -5.58
CA GLY A 617 -15.20 16.67 -5.95
C GLY A 617 -16.69 16.55 -6.30
N ILE A 618 -17.19 15.35 -6.60
CA ILE A 618 -18.60 15.08 -6.86
C ILE A 618 -19.26 14.56 -5.59
N THR A 619 -18.67 13.54 -4.95
CA THR A 619 -19.30 12.89 -3.79
C THR A 619 -19.36 13.79 -2.58
N ASP A 620 -18.32 14.58 -2.29
CA ASP A 620 -18.28 15.44 -1.10
C ASP A 620 -19.29 16.60 -1.18
N LEU A 621 -19.73 16.95 -2.39
CA LEU A 621 -20.75 17.98 -2.62
C LEU A 621 -22.18 17.44 -2.59
N LEU A 622 -22.39 16.18 -2.99
CA LEU A 622 -23.71 15.58 -3.18
C LEU A 622 -24.13 14.67 -2.01
N LEU A 623 -23.16 14.05 -1.34
CA LEU A 623 -23.35 12.92 -0.42
C LEU A 623 -22.76 13.23 0.97
N ARG A 624 -23.36 12.67 1.99
CA ARG A 624 -22.83 12.62 3.35
C ARG A 624 -22.22 11.24 3.58
N ALA A 625 -20.92 11.22 3.87
CA ALA A 625 -20.24 9.99 4.20
C ALA A 625 -20.32 9.69 5.71
N HIS A 626 -20.66 8.43 6.01
CA HIS A 626 -20.76 7.90 7.37
C HIS A 626 -19.94 6.61 7.47
N VAL A 627 -18.88 6.62 8.29
CA VAL A 627 -18.07 5.42 8.53
C VAL A 627 -18.86 4.35 9.27
N MET A 628 -18.72 3.10 8.82
CA MET A 628 -19.37 1.93 9.41
C MET A 628 -18.36 1.08 10.20
N PRO A 629 -18.77 0.45 11.32
CA PRO A 629 -17.91 -0.50 12.01
C PRO A 629 -17.62 -1.72 11.12
N THR A 630 -16.33 -1.98 10.90
CA THR A 630 -15.89 -3.15 10.14
C THR A 630 -14.69 -3.82 10.80
N TYR A 631 -14.57 -5.13 10.58
CA TYR A 631 -13.59 -5.99 11.24
C TYR A 631 -13.03 -7.00 10.24
N LEU A 632 -11.73 -7.22 10.24
CA LEU A 632 -11.16 -8.32 9.47
C LEU A 632 -11.31 -9.62 10.28
N SER A 633 -12.04 -10.58 9.71
CA SER A 633 -12.32 -11.87 10.36
C SER A 633 -11.03 -12.54 10.84
N LYS A 634 -10.96 -12.85 12.13
CA LYS A 634 -9.83 -13.56 12.79
C LYS A 634 -8.48 -12.83 12.81
N ASP A 635 -8.35 -11.63 12.23
CA ASP A 635 -7.20 -10.74 12.40
C ASP A 635 -7.67 -9.39 12.99
N TRP A 636 -8.17 -9.46 14.22
CA TRP A 636 -8.86 -8.37 14.91
C TRP A 636 -7.99 -7.15 15.19
N GLY A 637 -6.66 -7.30 15.16
CA GLY A 637 -5.69 -6.22 15.37
C GLY A 637 -5.24 -5.53 14.09
N ARG A 638 -5.82 -5.87 12.93
CA ARG A 638 -5.45 -5.31 11.63
C ARG A 638 -6.42 -4.23 11.17
N ASP A 639 -5.84 -3.12 10.71
CA ASP A 639 -6.53 -2.14 9.87
C ASP A 639 -6.46 -2.63 8.42
N TRP A 640 -7.61 -3.05 7.88
CA TRP A 640 -7.75 -3.46 6.49
C TRP A 640 -8.14 -2.28 5.58
N GLY A 641 -8.60 -1.19 6.19
CA GLY A 641 -9.36 -0.13 5.53
C GLY A 641 -10.68 0.14 6.23
N SER A 642 -11.58 0.83 5.52
CA SER A 642 -12.90 1.17 6.05
C SER A 642 -13.97 1.16 4.97
N LEU A 643 -15.22 1.03 5.43
CA LEU A 643 -16.43 1.14 4.63
C LEU A 643 -17.20 2.37 5.08
N ARG A 644 -17.58 3.23 4.13
CA ARG A 644 -18.50 4.35 4.36
C ARG A 644 -19.80 4.08 3.65
N LYS A 645 -20.91 4.35 4.33
CA LYS A 645 -22.22 4.53 3.70
C LYS A 645 -22.33 5.98 3.22
N LEU A 646 -22.90 6.18 2.04
CA LEU A 646 -23.11 7.49 1.44
C LEU A 646 -24.62 7.76 1.37
N ASP A 647 -25.07 8.80 2.06
CA ASP A 647 -26.47 9.22 2.05
C ASP A 647 -26.60 10.54 1.25
N THR A 648 -27.60 10.65 0.39
CA THR A 648 -27.86 11.87 -0.38
C THR A 648 -28.28 13.02 0.52
N ILE A 649 -27.78 14.24 0.26
CA ILE A 649 -28.17 15.44 1.03
C ILE A 649 -29.66 15.78 0.79
N VAL A 650 -30.15 15.51 -0.41
CA VAL A 650 -31.53 15.77 -0.85
C VAL A 650 -32.07 14.53 -1.54
N ASP A 651 -33.35 14.24 -1.36
CA ASP A 651 -34.05 13.21 -2.14
C ASP A 651 -34.27 13.73 -3.56
N ALA A 652 -33.56 13.14 -4.52
CA ALA A 652 -33.59 13.53 -5.92
C ALA A 652 -33.43 12.28 -6.81
N GLN A 653 -34.06 12.32 -7.99
CA GLN A 653 -34.00 11.24 -8.97
C GLN A 653 -33.00 11.58 -10.09
N PRO A 654 -32.38 10.57 -10.73
CA PRO A 654 -31.53 10.80 -11.90
C PRO A 654 -32.27 11.57 -13.01
N ALA A 655 -31.57 12.51 -13.66
CA ALA A 655 -32.13 13.32 -14.73
C ALA A 655 -32.37 12.50 -16.01
N GLN A 656 -33.44 12.82 -16.75
CA GLN A 656 -33.61 12.36 -18.13
C GLN A 656 -32.71 13.19 -19.04
N ILE A 657 -31.84 12.53 -19.80
CA ILE A 657 -30.84 13.19 -20.63
C ILE A 657 -31.25 13.10 -22.10
N GLU A 658 -31.31 14.24 -22.78
CA GLU A 658 -31.48 14.30 -24.22
C GLU A 658 -30.12 14.15 -24.91
N TYR A 659 -29.99 13.13 -25.73
CA TYR A 659 -28.75 12.84 -26.46
C TYR A 659 -28.87 13.23 -27.93
N GLY A 660 -27.75 13.70 -28.49
CA GLY A 660 -27.61 13.98 -29.91
C GLY A 660 -26.20 13.65 -30.40
N SER A 661 -26.02 13.58 -31.71
CA SER A 661 -24.72 13.37 -32.34
C SER A 661 -24.44 14.47 -33.36
N GLN A 662 -23.18 14.89 -33.43
CA GLN A 662 -22.68 15.82 -34.43
C GLN A 662 -21.35 15.32 -34.97
N VAL A 663 -21.08 15.59 -36.25
CA VAL A 663 -19.82 15.23 -36.90
C VAL A 663 -18.92 16.46 -36.90
N HIS A 664 -17.75 16.33 -36.28
CA HIS A 664 -16.73 17.37 -36.25
C HIS A 664 -15.43 16.88 -36.89
N SER A 665 -14.58 17.84 -37.29
CA SER A 665 -13.23 17.52 -37.74
C SER A 665 -12.35 17.08 -36.56
N GLY A 666 -11.29 16.31 -36.83
CA GLY A 666 -10.34 15.88 -35.79
C GLY A 666 -9.48 16.99 -35.17
N LEU A 667 -9.66 18.23 -35.64
CA LEU A 667 -9.00 19.44 -35.14
C LEU A 667 -9.98 20.38 -34.43
N TRP A 668 -11.27 20.07 -34.45
CA TRP A 668 -12.29 20.89 -33.82
C TRP A 668 -12.10 20.91 -32.30
N LYS A 669 -12.13 22.10 -31.73
CA LYS A 669 -12.00 22.34 -30.29
C LYS A 669 -13.04 23.38 -29.87
N PRO A 670 -14.12 22.99 -29.18
CA PRO A 670 -15.19 23.92 -28.85
C PRO A 670 -14.75 24.96 -27.82
N ASN A 671 -14.02 24.54 -26.78
CA ASN A 671 -13.51 25.39 -25.70
C ASN A 671 -12.40 24.65 -24.93
N GLN A 672 -11.83 25.29 -23.92
CA GLN A 672 -10.93 24.64 -22.95
C GLN A 672 -11.73 24.11 -21.75
N ILE A 673 -11.32 22.96 -21.22
CA ILE A 673 -11.88 22.42 -19.98
C ILE A 673 -11.40 23.28 -18.80
N ARG A 674 -12.30 23.58 -17.87
CA ARG A 674 -12.00 24.28 -16.61
C ARG A 674 -11.13 23.37 -15.74
N ILE A 675 -9.92 23.82 -15.43
CA ILE A 675 -8.95 23.11 -14.58
C ILE A 675 -8.50 23.92 -13.36
N LYS A 676 -8.94 25.17 -13.26
CA LYS A 676 -8.60 26.14 -12.21
C LYS A 676 -9.82 27.04 -11.99
N PRO A 677 -9.96 27.65 -10.79
CA PRO A 677 -11.09 28.51 -10.45
C PRO A 677 -11.30 29.65 -11.45
#